data_AF-A0A817FUW3-F1
#
_entry.id   AF-A0A817FUW3-F1
#
_cell.length_a   1.000
_cell.length_b   1.000
_cell.length_c   1.000
_cell.angle_alpha   90.00
_cell.angle_beta   90.00
_cell.angle_gamma   90.00
#
_symmetry.space_group_name_H-M   'P 1'
#
loop_
_entity.id
_entity.type
_entity.pdbx_description
1 polymer ?
#
loop_
_entity_poly.entity_id
_entity_poly.type
_entity_poly.pdbx_seq_one_letter_code
_entity_poly.pdbx_strand_id
1 'polypeptide(L)'
;MIDVRTQIQDRLNKHMIHPGGMFVFQCSRECHWMFYFEDCGIPNDRRQCPLCKKDIGASGYNQLIQRNPPQIQMNLQDGFREIEQYMKNYNSVLRLGYHNVTSTIELTPDEKPDHLNRIVSFRFLHMWAHAQLLVLHELKYLSDDDLLQRLKVPNILHFCQHFDRDCEFMEGVSIEPEQYHIWLFKLINHMLNKNIDIIGILNTNENVIKVEQLIEQQIIFPHVDSIINEVGIYRAAYIDFVQKFDAEISLSNYIDELRQNDERYPLLSYFNANRILTTNPLEEFRVKMQTLPFGDKMCPLTTFLLKRLDEYSNIRYLYPIMEFSKYLIHKYNHRIQRNNAATMTIEDTFQKEDFDNQNMRVLCDQFIDAWYKINLSSFRFGCQAPKFIRPYPREEFANKTSLACVLLNKSKDDSSFLLIACIHTLAELQNEIVTYFRKVVINETTPNTRVFLNAIRPEHLLQLGESELINKLVKDSFVINYEYGQGRDLIYDYEEIETEMRNLVSSLCLFDADNIPMFNYQFELYNENISLITNIRRRIPQTLLSLVDRAKFKSLLVRMDHYNIVHCLGFLDNVFTYLCNIDDDLSEMNIENFVEEHMNTSACLNEDIFRRPPFSTILLIHIISLYELIEEVAFDIVLRKNVKAELREAELDDQVNIESILFLLDFLKLEPSDKNSRDLANEVLHIVIQSNLTLRTKIKRSLYELSVDLGHLNDLRDILHSGINAPLLYDINKIDLLIHLLKHRTTCSFAFYTQWFRCFIIPDQQEQGLMSMDREREQYQRLLDSWTSCFAYDRDMLTSIMMNIDELIISFTNTSNRNDHQSWFIHHMVNLCFQENTVFRITANPLAFIKNQLFIDKFKNTFVTKYLNYQSTESKPTIEYRDLLRQLVHLDNETKGESQLVLDLIQLTCEKINIDRQEILADMFANLMRSTLTYIILFQDCFQTLPIRQMIVEHLVILWNQWDEHGLYSDQINRWINLAPEIKQLSCDIWNLVGQIVQRDFRIETLINEQYQEMQEKRLIQTKILTCLDTYCDDAVDKQYYLDLLLAMQQKFDHDTVRLVEVPREIMALLPSVDRLTPLSTSRSWITVLSASQESLTREFIKYQIKLKNNKIYF
;
A
#
# COMPACT_ATOMS: atom_id res chain seq x y z
N MET A 1 20.34 15.57 4.82
CA MET A 1 21.57 15.88 5.61
C MET A 1 21.30 15.76 7.10
N ILE A 2 20.34 16.52 7.65
CA ILE A 2 19.91 16.37 9.06
C ILE A 2 19.49 14.93 9.34
N ASP A 3 18.56 14.41 8.53
CA ASP A 3 18.11 13.02 8.60
C ASP A 3 19.27 11.99 8.56
N VAL A 4 20.24 12.18 7.64
CA VAL A 4 21.46 11.36 7.57
C VAL A 4 22.27 11.42 8.87
N ARG A 5 22.44 12.61 9.46
CA ARG A 5 23.14 12.75 10.74
C ARG A 5 22.39 12.05 11.86
N THR A 6 21.08 12.28 11.98
CA THR A 6 20.24 11.71 13.03
C THR A 6 20.22 10.19 12.94
N GLN A 7 19.97 9.63 11.75
CA GLN A 7 19.96 8.18 11.54
C GLN A 7 21.31 7.53 11.81
N ILE A 8 22.42 8.13 11.38
CA ILE A 8 23.77 7.60 11.68
C ILE A 8 24.06 7.69 13.17
N GLN A 9 23.70 8.80 13.83
CA GLN A 9 23.89 8.97 15.27
C GLN A 9 23.06 7.96 16.06
N ASP A 10 21.81 7.71 15.65
CA ASP A 10 20.95 6.68 16.25
C ASP A 10 21.54 5.29 16.06
N ARG A 11 22.08 4.98 14.88
CA ARG A 11 22.75 3.70 14.61
C ARG A 11 24.05 3.53 15.39
N LEU A 12 24.83 4.60 15.55
CA LEU A 12 26.00 4.64 16.45
C LEU A 12 25.58 4.36 17.89
N ASN A 13 24.55 5.06 18.37
CA ASN A 13 23.98 4.87 19.70
C ASN A 13 23.48 3.42 19.87
N LYS A 14 22.90 2.81 18.84
CA LYS A 14 22.44 1.42 18.80
C LYS A 14 23.55 0.36 18.58
N HIS A 15 24.79 0.77 18.28
CA HIS A 15 25.92 -0.13 17.95
C HIS A 15 25.69 -0.98 16.68
N MET A 16 24.85 -0.49 15.76
CA MET A 16 24.44 -1.16 14.53
C MET A 16 25.24 -0.67 13.31
N ILE A 17 26.52 -0.31 13.49
CA ILE A 17 27.36 0.16 12.40
C ILE A 17 28.45 -0.87 12.11
N HIS A 18 28.23 -1.65 11.06
CA HIS A 18 29.26 -2.48 10.46
C HIS A 18 30.41 -1.62 9.88
N PRO A 19 31.62 -2.18 9.67
CA PRO A 19 32.76 -1.45 9.13
C PRO A 19 32.49 -0.70 7.80
N GLY A 20 31.56 -1.20 6.98
CA GLY A 20 31.14 -0.53 5.74
C GLY A 20 30.14 0.63 5.91
N GLY A 21 29.50 0.75 7.07
CA GLY A 21 28.60 1.86 7.44
C GLY A 21 29.29 2.98 8.23
N MET A 22 30.60 2.89 8.50
CA MET A 22 31.37 3.91 9.24
C MET A 22 31.72 5.16 8.41
N PHE A 23 31.05 5.36 7.28
CA PHE A 23 31.35 6.44 6.35
C PHE A 23 30.08 7.20 5.98
N VAL A 24 30.23 8.51 5.85
CA VAL A 24 29.25 9.38 5.20
C VAL A 24 29.71 9.60 3.77
N PHE A 25 28.81 9.45 2.82
CA PHE A 25 29.11 9.65 1.41
C PHE A 25 28.47 10.94 0.93
N GLN A 26 29.22 11.70 0.14
CA GLN A 26 28.71 12.85 -0.59
C GLN A 26 28.71 12.54 -2.08
N CYS A 27 27.63 12.94 -2.75
CA CYS A 27 27.41 12.70 -4.16
C CYS A 27 28.59 13.18 -5.02
N SER A 28 29.02 14.43 -4.89
CA SER A 28 30.25 14.93 -5.51
C SER A 28 30.70 16.24 -4.86
N ARG A 29 31.86 16.79 -5.25
CA ARG A 29 32.30 18.12 -4.76
C ARG A 29 31.30 19.23 -5.07
N GLU A 30 30.62 19.13 -6.21
CA GLU A 30 29.64 20.11 -6.69
C GLU A 30 28.21 19.82 -6.19
N CYS A 31 27.92 18.56 -5.84
CA CYS A 31 26.62 18.13 -5.33
C CYS A 31 26.75 17.71 -3.87
N HIS A 32 26.32 18.59 -2.97
CA HIS A 32 26.37 18.36 -1.52
C HIS A 32 25.36 17.31 -1.01
N TRP A 33 24.62 16.61 -1.88
CA TRP A 33 23.73 15.54 -1.39
C TRP A 33 24.54 14.49 -0.64
N MET A 34 24.20 14.27 0.64
CA MET A 34 24.84 13.29 1.50
C MET A 34 23.93 12.09 1.73
N PHE A 35 24.54 10.92 1.86
CA PHE A 35 23.87 9.65 2.10
C PHE A 35 24.81 8.69 2.84
N TYR A 36 24.27 7.58 3.31
CA TYR A 36 25.02 6.47 3.89
C TYR A 36 24.45 5.15 3.37
N PHE A 37 25.21 4.07 3.52
CA PHE A 37 24.70 2.73 3.22
C PHE A 37 24.14 2.13 4.50
N GLU A 38 22.86 1.79 4.48
CA GLU A 38 22.28 0.84 5.43
C GLU A 38 22.88 -0.56 5.17
N ASP A 39 22.88 -1.43 6.17
CA ASP A 39 23.69 -2.66 6.25
C ASP A 39 23.78 -3.48 4.96
N CYS A 40 24.92 -4.16 4.81
CA CYS A 40 25.42 -4.96 3.70
C CYS A 40 25.93 -4.27 2.43
N GLY A 41 25.98 -2.93 2.39
CA GLY A 41 26.78 -2.20 1.40
C GLY A 41 26.35 -2.43 -0.06
N ILE A 42 25.19 -3.04 -0.29
CA ILE A 42 24.61 -3.25 -1.60
C ILE A 42 23.24 -2.55 -1.59
N PRO A 43 23.09 -1.42 -2.30
CA PRO A 43 21.77 -0.88 -2.57
C PRO A 43 21.03 -1.93 -3.43
N ASN A 44 19.96 -2.51 -2.90
CA ASN A 44 19.07 -3.35 -3.72
C ASN A 44 18.39 -2.55 -4.85
N ASP A 45 18.48 -1.21 -4.82
CA ASP A 45 18.06 -0.34 -5.91
C ASP A 45 19.16 0.67 -6.23
N ARG A 46 19.55 0.75 -7.51
CA ARG A 46 20.39 1.84 -8.02
C ARG A 46 19.65 3.16 -7.80
N ARG A 47 19.93 3.85 -6.69
CA ARG A 47 19.36 5.17 -6.41
C ARG A 47 20.09 6.21 -7.27
N GLN A 48 19.34 7.04 -7.97
CA GLN A 48 19.87 8.28 -8.54
C GLN A 48 19.94 9.33 -7.43
N CYS A 49 20.98 10.17 -7.43
CA CYS A 49 21.02 11.31 -6.53
C CYS A 49 19.80 12.21 -6.78
N PRO A 50 18.99 12.58 -5.77
CA PRO A 50 17.78 13.37 -5.99
C PRO A 50 18.09 14.76 -6.54
N LEU A 51 19.26 15.34 -6.21
CA LEU A 51 19.69 16.66 -6.66
C LEU A 51 20.25 16.66 -8.08
N CYS A 52 21.25 15.83 -8.38
CA CYS A 52 21.95 15.87 -9.67
C CYS A 52 21.58 14.73 -10.62
N LYS A 53 20.65 13.85 -10.23
CA LYS A 53 20.14 12.67 -10.97
C LYS A 53 21.20 11.65 -11.43
N LYS A 54 22.45 11.77 -10.96
CA LYS A 54 23.53 10.84 -11.26
C LYS A 54 23.46 9.62 -10.33
N ASP A 55 23.77 8.44 -10.84
CA ASP A 55 23.75 7.17 -10.10
C ASP A 55 24.65 7.21 -8.87
N ILE A 56 24.08 6.99 -7.69
CA ILE A 56 24.82 6.85 -6.43
C ILE A 56 24.74 5.41 -5.97
N GLY A 57 25.78 4.93 -5.31
CA GLY A 57 25.82 3.54 -4.86
C GLY A 57 27.20 2.92 -4.85
N ALA A 58 27.20 1.63 -4.53
CA ALA A 58 28.37 0.78 -4.49
C ALA A 58 28.21 -0.40 -5.47
N SER A 59 29.30 -0.77 -6.15
CA SER A 59 29.37 -1.99 -6.97
C SER A 59 29.65 -3.25 -6.15
N GLY A 60 29.94 -3.09 -4.86
CA GLY A 60 30.16 -4.14 -3.87
C GLY A 60 30.51 -3.53 -2.51
N TYR A 61 30.70 -4.36 -1.48
CA TYR A 61 31.09 -3.88 -0.15
C TYR A 61 32.30 -2.93 -0.22
N ASN A 62 32.11 -1.69 0.25
CA ASN A 62 33.13 -0.62 0.26
C ASN A 62 33.71 -0.24 -1.12
N GLN A 63 33.07 -0.61 -2.23
CA GLN A 63 33.48 -0.21 -3.57
C GLN A 63 32.42 0.70 -4.19
N LEU A 64 32.66 2.01 -4.17
CA LEU A 64 31.77 2.98 -4.81
C LEU A 64 31.74 2.78 -6.32
N ILE A 65 30.57 2.97 -6.93
CA ILE A 65 30.42 2.95 -8.39
C ILE A 65 31.36 4.02 -8.99
N GLN A 66 32.17 3.61 -9.97
CA GLN A 66 33.06 4.51 -10.69
C GLN A 66 32.23 5.42 -11.63
N ARG A 67 32.31 6.73 -11.41
CA ARG A 67 31.60 7.74 -12.21
C ARG A 67 32.30 9.11 -12.18
N ASN A 68 31.89 10.02 -13.07
CA ASN A 68 32.40 11.39 -13.14
C ASN A 68 31.28 12.44 -12.91
N PRO A 69 31.38 13.34 -11.91
CA PRO A 69 32.41 13.42 -10.87
C PRO A 69 32.27 12.28 -9.84
N PRO A 70 33.39 11.89 -9.19
CA PRO A 70 33.40 10.77 -8.26
C PRO A 70 32.59 11.09 -6.99
N GLN A 71 32.04 10.02 -6.41
CA GLN A 71 31.46 10.04 -5.07
C GLN A 71 32.58 10.25 -4.04
N ILE A 72 32.32 11.02 -2.99
CA ILE A 72 33.29 11.33 -1.94
C ILE A 72 32.93 10.52 -0.70
N GLN A 73 33.90 9.75 -0.20
CA GLN A 73 33.78 9.02 1.06
C GLN A 73 34.46 9.83 2.18
N MET A 74 33.74 10.06 3.26
CA MET A 74 34.22 10.74 4.46
C MET A 74 34.01 9.83 5.67
N ASN A 75 34.91 9.91 6.65
CA ASN A 75 34.63 9.27 7.95
C ASN A 75 33.47 10.01 8.65
N LEU A 76 32.89 9.40 9.69
CA LEU A 76 31.73 9.97 10.40
C LEU A 76 32.00 11.36 10.99
N GLN A 77 33.17 11.59 11.58
CA GLN A 77 33.48 12.87 12.22
C GLN A 77 33.59 14.01 11.21
N ASP A 78 34.23 13.77 10.07
CA ASP A 78 34.37 14.74 8.99
C ASP A 78 33.02 14.97 8.30
N GLY A 79 32.23 13.91 8.08
CA GLY A 79 30.87 14.02 7.56
C GLY A 79 29.95 14.85 8.46
N PHE A 80 29.98 14.63 9.78
CA PHE A 80 29.22 15.43 10.75
C PHE A 80 29.67 16.89 10.78
N ARG A 81 30.98 17.14 10.71
CA ARG A 81 31.52 18.51 10.67
C ARG A 81 31.08 19.26 9.41
N GLU A 82 31.11 18.61 8.25
CA GLU A 82 30.61 19.18 6.99
C GLU A 82 29.11 19.48 7.06
N ILE A 83 28.30 18.56 7.63
CA ILE A 83 26.87 18.81 7.85
C ILE A 83 26.66 20.03 8.76
N GLU A 84 27.39 20.12 9.88
CA GLU A 84 27.30 21.24 10.82
C GLU A 84 27.72 22.57 10.19
N GLN A 85 28.84 22.57 9.45
CA GLN A 85 29.32 23.75 8.75
C GLN A 85 28.34 24.19 7.66
N TYR A 86 27.77 23.25 6.91
CA TYR A 86 26.72 23.53 5.94
C TYR A 86 25.48 24.12 6.62
N MET A 87 25.00 23.53 7.72
CA MET A 87 23.85 24.05 8.47
C MET A 87 24.09 25.45 9.04
N LYS A 88 25.28 25.70 9.59
CA LYS A 88 25.65 27.01 10.12
C LYS A 88 25.65 28.07 9.01
N ASN A 89 26.25 27.73 7.86
CA ASN A 89 26.22 28.60 6.69
C ASN A 89 24.79 28.81 6.20
N TYR A 90 24.01 27.73 6.02
CA TYR A 90 22.62 27.75 5.59
C TYR A 90 21.76 28.69 6.47
N ASN A 91 21.92 28.60 7.79
CA ASN A 91 21.12 29.37 8.75
C ASN A 91 21.50 30.86 8.78
N SER A 92 22.78 31.18 8.51
CA SER A 92 23.29 32.55 8.49
C SER A 92 23.07 33.29 7.17
N VAL A 93 22.82 32.57 6.07
CA VAL A 93 22.61 33.15 4.74
C VAL A 93 21.24 33.79 4.65
N LEU A 94 21.19 34.98 4.04
CA LEU A 94 19.94 35.68 3.77
C LEU A 94 19.05 34.84 2.85
N ARG A 95 17.86 34.48 3.33
CA ARG A 95 16.85 33.70 2.61
C ARG A 95 15.51 34.40 2.74
N LEU A 96 14.93 34.74 1.60
CA LEU A 96 13.64 35.39 1.49
C LEU A 96 12.74 34.53 0.62
N GLY A 97 11.47 34.45 0.99
CA GLY A 97 10.43 33.77 0.22
C GLY A 97 9.91 32.49 0.87
N TYR A 98 8.96 31.88 0.17
CA TYR A 98 8.30 30.65 0.57
C TYR A 98 9.00 29.45 -0.07
N HIS A 99 9.27 28.40 0.71
CA HIS A 99 10.08 27.25 0.26
C HIS A 99 9.35 25.91 0.34
N ASN A 100 8.14 25.84 0.92
CA ASN A 100 7.36 24.61 1.02
C ASN A 100 6.47 24.41 -0.22
N VAL A 101 7.08 23.98 -1.33
CA VAL A 101 6.39 23.65 -2.60
C VAL A 101 5.88 22.20 -2.64
N THR A 102 5.93 21.50 -1.51
CA THR A 102 5.54 20.10 -1.37
C THR A 102 4.03 19.93 -1.45
N SER A 103 3.55 18.86 -2.07
CA SER A 103 2.11 18.55 -2.17
C SER A 103 1.56 18.15 -0.80
N THR A 104 0.27 18.43 -0.54
CA THR A 104 -0.40 18.01 0.71
C THR A 104 -0.48 16.51 0.89
N ILE A 105 -0.38 15.73 -0.19
CA ILE A 105 -0.36 14.26 -0.18
C ILE A 105 0.89 13.73 0.54
N GLU A 106 1.98 14.49 0.56
CA GLU A 106 3.26 14.08 1.17
C GLU A 106 3.36 14.48 2.65
N LEU A 107 2.40 15.25 3.19
CA LEU A 107 2.39 15.66 4.60
C LEU A 107 2.02 14.49 5.51
N THR A 108 2.79 14.31 6.59
CA THR A 108 2.56 13.27 7.60
C THR A 108 2.11 13.89 8.92
N PRO A 109 1.16 13.28 9.66
CA PRO A 109 0.64 13.87 10.90
C PRO A 109 1.75 14.15 11.95
N ASP A 110 2.81 13.35 11.96
CA ASP A 110 3.93 13.48 12.92
C ASP A 110 5.04 14.46 12.50
N GLU A 111 4.88 15.13 11.37
CA GLU A 111 5.89 16.07 10.86
C GLU A 111 6.02 17.29 11.79
N LYS A 112 7.26 17.57 12.20
CA LYS A 112 7.66 18.83 12.84
C LYS A 112 9.15 19.09 12.58
N PRO A 113 9.59 20.36 12.54
CA PRO A 113 11.00 20.67 12.54
C PRO A 113 11.64 20.39 13.92
N ASP A 114 12.93 20.04 13.93
CA ASP A 114 13.65 19.60 15.13
C ASP A 114 13.67 20.64 16.26
N HIS A 115 13.60 21.93 15.93
CA HIS A 115 13.67 23.02 16.92
C HIS A 115 12.34 23.31 17.62
N LEU A 116 11.22 22.77 17.11
CA LEU A 116 9.91 22.82 17.77
C LEU A 116 9.70 21.57 18.61
N ASN A 117 9.13 21.76 19.80
CA ASN A 117 8.94 20.68 20.75
C ASN A 117 7.66 19.89 20.46
N ARG A 118 6.61 20.53 19.92
CA ARG A 118 5.30 19.89 19.72
C ARG A 118 4.85 19.93 18.25
N ILE A 119 4.19 18.85 17.82
CA ILE A 119 3.60 18.73 16.47
C ILE A 119 2.54 19.81 16.27
N VAL A 120 1.65 19.99 17.25
CA VAL A 120 0.60 21.01 17.24
C VAL A 120 1.17 22.43 17.06
N SER A 121 2.38 22.68 17.55
CA SER A 121 3.05 23.97 17.39
C SER A 121 3.47 24.23 15.96
N PHE A 122 4.03 23.22 15.29
CA PHE A 122 4.33 23.31 13.86
C PHE A 122 3.06 23.50 13.04
N ARG A 123 2.03 22.67 13.29
CA ARG A 123 0.75 22.73 12.55
C ARG A 123 0.06 24.09 12.70
N PHE A 124 0.03 24.65 13.91
CA PHE A 124 -0.49 26.00 14.13
C PHE A 124 0.28 27.08 13.35
N LEU A 125 1.62 27.06 13.42
CA LEU A 125 2.47 28.04 12.74
C LEU A 125 2.35 27.94 11.21
N HIS A 126 2.29 26.72 10.69
CA HIS A 126 2.17 26.44 9.27
C HIS A 126 0.81 26.89 8.73
N MET A 127 -0.29 26.48 9.39
CA MET A 127 -1.64 26.94 9.12
C MET A 127 -1.74 28.47 9.15
N TRP A 128 -1.17 29.11 10.17
CA TRP A 128 -1.20 30.57 10.32
C TRP A 128 -0.43 31.28 9.21
N ALA A 129 0.73 30.76 8.80
CA ALA A 129 1.50 31.31 7.68
C ALA A 129 0.72 31.23 6.36
N HIS A 130 0.03 30.11 6.10
CA HIS A 130 -0.82 29.97 4.91
C HIS A 130 -2.04 30.88 4.94
N ALA A 131 -2.70 31.02 6.10
CA ALA A 131 -3.79 31.97 6.26
C ALA A 131 -3.34 33.42 5.96
N GLN A 132 -2.15 33.81 6.41
CA GLN A 132 -1.58 35.13 6.09
C GLN A 132 -1.30 35.30 4.60
N LEU A 133 -0.75 34.28 3.93
CA LEU A 133 -0.48 34.32 2.48
C LEU A 133 -1.78 34.40 1.66
N LEU A 134 -2.83 33.71 2.08
CA LEU A 134 -4.18 33.81 1.51
C LEU A 134 -4.72 35.23 1.64
N VAL A 135 -4.70 35.80 2.84
CA VAL A 135 -5.16 37.18 3.09
C VAL A 135 -4.35 38.20 2.27
N LEU A 136 -3.04 38.04 2.17
CA LEU A 136 -2.19 38.93 1.38
C LEU A 136 -2.50 38.86 -0.13
N HIS A 137 -2.89 37.69 -0.64
CA HIS A 137 -3.38 37.53 -2.01
C HIS A 137 -4.74 38.20 -2.21
N GLU A 138 -5.70 37.97 -1.31
CA GLU A 138 -7.02 38.62 -1.35
C GLU A 138 -6.93 40.14 -1.31
N LEU A 139 -6.04 40.67 -0.48
CA LEU A 139 -5.76 42.11 -0.37
C LEU A 139 -4.91 42.67 -1.53
N LYS A 140 -4.55 41.83 -2.52
CA LYS A 140 -3.76 42.18 -3.71
C LYS A 140 -2.33 42.65 -3.42
N TYR A 141 -1.78 42.29 -2.26
CA TYR A 141 -0.35 42.44 -1.96
C TYR A 141 0.51 41.31 -2.54
N LEU A 142 -0.11 40.17 -2.85
CA LEU A 142 0.46 39.07 -3.63
C LEU A 142 -0.35 38.91 -4.93
N SER A 143 0.31 39.02 -6.07
CA SER A 143 -0.30 38.73 -7.38
C SER A 143 -0.05 37.28 -7.81
N ASP A 144 -0.84 36.77 -8.76
CA ASP A 144 -0.61 35.43 -9.34
C ASP A 144 0.78 35.33 -10.01
N ASP A 145 1.29 36.45 -10.56
CA ASP A 145 2.66 36.54 -11.06
C ASP A 145 3.70 36.40 -9.94
N ASP A 146 3.45 36.97 -8.74
CA ASP A 146 4.32 36.78 -7.58
C ASP A 146 4.31 35.31 -7.11
N LEU A 147 3.15 34.64 -7.14
CA LEU A 147 3.03 33.22 -6.78
C LEU A 147 3.90 32.36 -7.72
N LEU A 148 3.76 32.53 -9.03
CA LEU A 148 4.47 31.76 -10.04
C LEU A 148 5.97 32.09 -10.08
N GLN A 149 6.32 33.38 -10.13
CA GLN A 149 7.70 33.80 -10.39
C GLN A 149 8.55 33.91 -9.14
N ARG A 150 8.00 34.37 -8.01
CA ARG A 150 8.76 34.58 -6.77
C ARG A 150 8.65 33.41 -5.80
N LEU A 151 7.43 32.91 -5.58
CA LEU A 151 7.19 31.83 -4.61
C LEU A 151 7.29 30.44 -5.23
N LYS A 152 7.27 30.33 -6.57
CA LYS A 152 7.26 29.05 -7.32
C LYS A 152 6.08 28.15 -6.93
N VAL A 153 4.97 28.76 -6.58
CA VAL A 153 3.72 28.09 -6.23
C VAL A 153 2.79 28.20 -7.44
N PRO A 154 2.20 27.07 -7.91
CA PRO A 154 1.45 27.06 -9.17
C PRO A 154 0.19 27.91 -9.14
N ASN A 155 -0.51 27.97 -8.00
CA ASN A 155 -1.71 28.78 -7.82
C ASN A 155 -2.01 28.99 -6.31
N ILE A 156 -2.98 29.86 -6.03
CA ILE A 156 -3.44 30.16 -4.67
C ILE A 156 -4.03 28.93 -3.94
N LEU A 157 -4.56 27.95 -4.69
CA LEU A 157 -5.17 26.74 -4.15
C LEU A 157 -4.19 25.91 -3.32
N HIS A 158 -2.89 26.02 -3.60
CA HIS A 158 -1.84 25.42 -2.79
C HIS A 158 -1.94 25.84 -1.32
N PHE A 159 -2.13 27.14 -1.04
CA PHE A 159 -2.24 27.61 0.35
C PHE A 159 -3.57 27.18 0.99
N CYS A 160 -4.67 27.14 0.22
CA CYS A 160 -5.95 26.61 0.73
C CYS A 160 -5.83 25.15 1.14
N GLN A 161 -5.26 24.31 0.27
CA GLN A 161 -5.13 22.87 0.54
C GLN A 161 -4.25 22.59 1.76
N HIS A 162 -3.13 23.31 1.91
CA HIS A 162 -2.28 23.17 3.09
C HIS A 162 -2.99 23.66 4.36
N PHE A 163 -3.70 24.78 4.29
CA PHE A 163 -4.52 25.28 5.41
C PHE A 163 -5.57 24.26 5.85
N ASP A 164 -6.36 23.71 4.92
CA ASP A 164 -7.39 22.71 5.21
C ASP A 164 -6.77 21.46 5.83
N ARG A 165 -5.63 21.01 5.30
CA ARG A 165 -4.94 19.80 5.80
C ARG A 165 -4.36 20.00 7.20
N ASP A 166 -3.81 21.17 7.51
CA ASP A 166 -3.36 21.48 8.87
C ASP A 166 -4.54 21.61 9.84
N CYS A 167 -5.68 22.16 9.39
CA CYS A 167 -6.92 22.16 10.18
C CYS A 167 -7.38 20.73 10.51
N GLU A 168 -7.39 19.81 9.54
CA GLU A 168 -7.69 18.39 9.78
C GLU A 168 -6.72 17.75 10.80
N PHE A 169 -5.42 18.07 10.73
CA PHE A 169 -4.45 17.57 11.71
C PHE A 169 -4.66 18.18 13.10
N MET A 170 -5.02 19.46 13.17
CA MET A 170 -5.31 20.15 14.44
C MET A 170 -6.61 19.65 15.08
N GLU A 171 -7.61 19.28 14.27
CA GLU A 171 -8.82 18.58 14.72
C GLU A 171 -8.46 17.28 15.45
N GLY A 172 -7.50 16.52 14.94
CA GLY A 172 -7.01 15.28 15.55
C GLY A 172 -6.24 15.44 16.87
N VAL A 173 -5.83 16.67 17.23
CA VAL A 173 -5.16 16.96 18.53
C VAL A 173 -6.18 17.21 19.64
N SER A 174 -7.47 17.40 19.31
CA SER A 174 -8.56 17.57 20.27
C SER A 174 -9.35 16.28 20.43
N ILE A 175 -9.75 15.95 21.66
CA ILE A 175 -10.68 14.83 21.94
C ILE A 175 -12.08 15.12 21.37
N GLU A 176 -12.42 16.41 21.24
CA GLU A 176 -13.64 16.89 20.58
C GLU A 176 -13.24 17.64 19.31
N PRO A 177 -13.19 16.96 18.15
CA PRO A 177 -12.73 17.53 16.88
C PRO A 177 -13.53 18.77 16.49
N GLU A 178 -14.82 18.81 16.83
CA GLU A 178 -15.69 19.95 16.53
C GLU A 178 -15.30 21.24 17.26
N GLN A 179 -14.41 21.19 18.26
CA GLN A 179 -14.15 22.33 19.16
C GLN A 179 -12.75 22.95 19.03
N TYR A 180 -11.86 22.39 18.21
CA TYR A 180 -10.48 22.90 18.03
C TYR A 180 -10.45 24.38 17.59
N HIS A 181 -11.41 24.82 16.78
CA HIS A 181 -11.49 26.19 16.28
C HIS A 181 -11.67 27.22 17.42
N ILE A 182 -12.32 26.84 18.52
CA ILE A 182 -12.49 27.70 19.69
C ILE A 182 -11.14 27.92 20.39
N TRP A 183 -10.34 26.87 20.47
CA TRP A 183 -8.98 26.96 20.98
C TRP A 183 -8.11 27.86 20.10
N LEU A 184 -8.22 27.77 18.77
CA LEU A 184 -7.54 28.69 17.85
C LEU A 184 -7.91 30.15 18.09
N PHE A 185 -9.20 30.46 18.29
CA PHE A 185 -9.63 31.82 18.65
C PHE A 185 -8.98 32.31 19.96
N LYS A 186 -8.85 31.42 20.95
CA LYS A 186 -8.16 31.75 22.20
C LYS A 186 -6.69 32.08 21.99
N LEU A 187 -5.97 31.28 21.19
CA LEU A 187 -4.57 31.53 20.85
C LEU A 187 -4.40 32.87 20.12
N ILE A 188 -5.24 33.16 19.12
CA ILE A 188 -5.20 34.42 18.37
C ILE A 188 -5.45 35.61 19.30
N ASN A 189 -6.46 35.53 20.17
CA ASN A 189 -6.73 36.58 21.16
C ASN A 189 -5.56 36.76 22.14
N HIS A 190 -4.86 35.69 22.53
CA HIS A 190 -3.66 35.81 23.34
C HIS A 190 -2.53 36.53 22.60
N MET A 191 -2.33 36.21 21.31
CA MET A 191 -1.34 36.91 20.47
C MET A 191 -1.63 38.43 20.40
N LEU A 192 -2.90 38.83 20.34
CA LEU A 192 -3.29 40.24 20.32
C LEU A 192 -3.06 40.95 21.66
N ASN A 193 -3.18 40.23 22.78
CA ASN A 193 -3.07 40.79 24.13
C ASN A 193 -1.63 40.88 24.66
N LYS A 194 -0.71 40.04 24.15
CA LYS A 194 0.71 40.12 24.50
C LYS A 194 1.45 40.99 23.48
N ASN A 195 2.24 41.95 23.99
CA ASN A 195 3.30 42.57 23.19
C ASN A 195 4.40 41.54 22.95
N ILE A 196 4.24 40.72 21.91
CA ILE A 196 5.33 39.89 21.41
C ILE A 196 6.29 40.84 20.68
N ASP A 197 7.38 41.22 21.33
CA ASP A 197 8.43 42.08 20.74
C ASP A 197 9.21 41.31 19.67
N ILE A 198 8.61 41.14 18.48
CA ILE A 198 9.28 40.61 17.30
C ILE A 198 10.09 41.75 16.67
N ILE A 199 11.28 42.02 17.22
CA ILE A 199 12.17 43.07 16.73
C ILE A 199 13.11 42.48 15.66
N GLY A 200 12.80 42.70 14.39
CA GLY A 200 13.71 42.40 13.29
C GLY A 200 13.04 41.90 12.00
N ILE A 201 13.83 41.79 10.93
CA ILE A 201 13.38 41.22 9.65
C ILE A 201 13.62 39.69 9.68
N LEU A 202 12.62 38.90 9.30
CA LEU A 202 12.68 37.43 9.15
C LEU A 202 13.46 37.01 7.88
N ASN A 203 14.68 37.52 7.73
CA ASN A 203 15.50 37.35 6.52
C ASN A 203 16.56 36.25 6.60
N THR A 204 16.67 35.58 7.76
CA THR A 204 17.58 34.44 7.97
C THR A 204 16.81 33.32 8.67
N ASN A 205 17.20 32.07 8.43
CA ASN A 205 16.55 30.92 9.06
C ASN A 205 16.69 30.96 10.59
N GLU A 206 17.81 31.52 11.09
CA GLU A 206 18.01 31.71 12.53
C GLU A 206 16.96 32.63 13.17
N ASN A 207 16.60 33.73 12.49
CA ASN A 207 15.56 34.63 12.97
C ASN A 207 14.18 33.98 12.93
N VAL A 208 13.88 33.18 11.90
CA VAL A 208 12.63 32.40 11.81
C VAL A 208 12.53 31.42 12.96
N ILE A 209 13.56 30.60 13.19
CA ILE A 209 13.62 29.64 14.31
C ILE A 209 13.38 30.33 15.65
N LYS A 210 14.03 31.49 15.88
CA LYS A 210 13.84 32.26 17.12
C LYS A 210 12.39 32.70 17.33
N VAL A 211 11.72 33.16 16.27
CA VAL A 211 10.32 33.60 16.34
C VAL A 211 9.39 32.41 16.54
N GLU A 212 9.58 31.31 15.81
CA GLU A 212 8.78 30.09 15.97
C GLU A 212 8.87 29.52 17.38
N GLN A 213 10.09 29.46 17.95
CA GLN A 213 10.29 29.05 19.34
C GLN A 213 9.64 30.00 20.34
N LEU A 214 9.67 31.31 20.06
CA LEU A 214 9.07 32.32 20.92
C LEU A 214 7.54 32.22 20.91
N ILE A 215 6.92 32.01 19.74
CA ILE A 215 5.48 31.75 19.62
C ILE A 215 5.11 30.45 20.34
N GLU A 216 5.86 29.36 20.12
CA GLU A 216 5.63 28.09 20.82
C GLU A 216 5.63 28.29 22.34
N GLN A 217 6.65 28.97 22.88
CA GLN A 217 6.81 29.17 24.32
C GLN A 217 5.82 30.16 24.94
N GLN A 218 5.50 31.26 24.25
CA GLN A 218 4.73 32.36 24.84
C GLN A 218 3.24 32.32 24.53
N ILE A 219 2.84 31.64 23.45
CA ILE A 219 1.45 31.59 22.95
C ILE A 219 0.88 30.19 23.05
N ILE A 220 1.61 29.18 22.58
CA ILE A 220 1.05 27.82 22.51
C ILE A 220 1.12 27.14 23.87
N PHE A 221 2.31 27.09 24.50
CA PHE A 221 2.52 26.42 25.80
C PHE A 221 1.51 26.81 26.89
N PRO A 222 1.11 28.09 27.06
CA PRO A 222 0.11 28.47 28.06
C PRO A 222 -1.28 27.87 27.88
N HIS A 223 -1.61 27.34 26.69
CA HIS A 223 -2.99 27.00 26.31
C HIS A 223 -3.17 25.56 25.81
N VAL A 224 -2.11 24.76 25.78
CA VAL A 224 -2.13 23.44 25.11
C VAL A 224 -2.21 22.28 26.11
N ASP A 225 -1.91 22.52 27.39
CA ASP A 225 -1.92 21.48 28.42
C ASP A 225 -3.33 20.86 28.60
N SER A 226 -4.38 21.68 28.43
CA SER A 226 -5.78 21.24 28.46
C SER A 226 -6.63 22.05 27.47
N ILE A 227 -6.68 21.59 26.21
CA ILE A 227 -7.48 22.26 25.17
C ILE A 227 -8.96 22.35 25.57
N ILE A 228 -9.54 21.29 26.15
CA ILE A 228 -10.95 21.27 26.56
C ILE A 228 -11.24 22.29 27.65
N ASN A 229 -10.42 22.36 28.71
CA ASN A 229 -10.61 23.36 29.76
C ASN A 229 -10.43 24.77 29.19
N GLU A 230 -9.46 24.97 28.31
CA GLU A 230 -9.22 26.25 27.67
C GLU A 230 -10.41 26.71 26.82
N VAL A 231 -11.05 25.78 26.10
CA VAL A 231 -12.31 25.98 25.37
C VAL A 231 -13.46 26.29 26.34
N GLY A 232 -13.60 25.53 27.43
CA GLY A 232 -14.62 25.76 28.47
C GLY A 232 -14.52 27.16 29.09
N ILE A 233 -13.30 27.58 29.47
CA ILE A 233 -13.01 28.92 30.01
C ILE A 233 -13.38 30.00 28.97
N TYR A 234 -13.02 29.79 27.70
CA TYR A 234 -13.32 30.75 26.64
C TYR A 234 -14.83 30.89 26.42
N ARG A 235 -15.56 29.76 26.40
CA ARG A 235 -17.02 29.75 26.28
C ARG A 235 -17.69 30.48 27.44
N ALA A 236 -17.27 30.23 28.68
CA ALA A 236 -17.78 30.94 29.85
C ALA A 236 -17.56 32.46 29.74
N ALA A 237 -16.34 32.89 29.37
CA ALA A 237 -16.03 34.30 29.18
C ALA A 237 -16.84 34.95 28.04
N TYR A 238 -17.10 34.22 26.95
CA TYR A 238 -17.91 34.69 25.84
C TYR A 238 -19.40 34.84 26.25
N ILE A 239 -19.93 33.91 27.04
CA ILE A 239 -21.29 34.00 27.60
C ILE A 239 -21.41 35.24 28.48
N ASP A 240 -20.45 35.47 29.38
CA ASP A 240 -20.42 36.66 30.24
C ASP A 240 -20.36 37.95 29.41
N PHE A 241 -19.58 37.96 28.32
CA PHE A 241 -19.51 39.08 27.39
C PHE A 241 -20.86 39.34 26.71
N VAL A 242 -21.50 38.32 26.14
CA VAL A 242 -22.81 38.44 25.48
C VAL A 242 -23.87 38.95 26.47
N GLN A 243 -23.90 38.42 27.69
CA GLN A 243 -24.83 38.85 28.75
C GLN A 243 -24.59 40.29 29.19
N LYS A 244 -23.32 40.69 29.32
CA LYS A 244 -22.95 42.03 29.81
C LYS A 244 -23.20 43.13 28.78
N PHE A 245 -23.07 42.83 27.50
CA PHE A 245 -23.16 43.82 26.42
C PHE A 245 -24.45 43.73 25.60
N ASP A 246 -25.38 42.83 25.95
CA ASP A 246 -26.65 42.61 25.25
C ASP A 246 -26.44 42.45 23.72
N ALA A 247 -25.32 41.79 23.37
CA ALA A 247 -24.88 41.64 22.00
C ALA A 247 -25.68 40.54 21.30
N GLU A 248 -25.91 40.69 19.99
CA GLU A 248 -26.52 39.61 19.19
C GLU A 248 -25.70 38.33 19.31
N ILE A 249 -26.39 37.23 19.63
CA ILE A 249 -25.78 35.93 19.81
C ILE A 249 -25.50 35.33 18.43
N SER A 250 -24.34 35.64 17.84
CA SER A 250 -23.92 35.05 16.56
C SER A 250 -23.65 33.53 16.66
N LEU A 251 -23.51 33.01 17.88
CA LEU A 251 -23.22 31.61 18.21
C LEU A 251 -24.32 31.01 19.11
N SER A 252 -25.60 31.17 18.76
CA SER A 252 -26.74 30.77 19.63
C SER A 252 -26.78 29.28 19.97
N ASN A 253 -26.46 28.41 19.02
CA ASN A 253 -26.38 26.96 19.23
C ASN A 253 -25.27 26.54 20.24
N TYR A 254 -24.34 27.45 20.59
CA TYR A 254 -23.16 27.19 21.41
C TYR A 254 -23.38 27.49 22.91
N ILE A 255 -24.48 28.15 23.28
CA ILE A 255 -24.75 28.61 24.66
C ILE A 255 -25.66 27.64 25.43
N ASP A 256 -26.48 26.86 24.73
CA ASP A 256 -27.56 26.08 25.35
C ASP A 256 -27.07 24.90 26.21
N GLU A 257 -25.89 24.34 25.95
CA GLU A 257 -25.32 23.25 26.77
C GLU A 257 -24.60 23.73 28.04
N LEU A 258 -24.21 25.01 28.11
CA LEU A 258 -23.50 25.59 29.26
C LEU A 258 -24.40 26.34 30.24
N ARG A 259 -25.71 26.44 29.98
CA ARG A 259 -26.69 26.87 31.00
C ARG A 259 -26.87 25.77 32.05
N GLN A 260 -25.81 25.50 32.80
CA GLN A 260 -25.86 24.73 34.04
C GLN A 260 -26.57 25.59 35.08
N ASN A 261 -27.86 25.34 35.27
CA ASN A 261 -28.56 25.86 36.43
C ASN A 261 -28.25 24.93 37.61
N ASP A 262 -27.11 25.17 38.27
CA ASP A 262 -26.65 24.38 39.42
C ASP A 262 -27.65 24.35 40.57
N GLU A 263 -28.50 25.38 40.70
CA GLU A 263 -29.59 25.40 41.67
C GLU A 263 -30.72 24.42 41.32
N ARG A 264 -30.96 24.18 40.02
CA ARG A 264 -32.03 23.30 39.51
C ARG A 264 -31.57 21.86 39.29
N TYR A 265 -30.30 21.65 38.91
CA TYR A 265 -29.74 20.34 38.60
C TYR A 265 -28.37 20.11 39.28
N PRO A 266 -28.30 20.07 40.62
CA PRO A 266 -27.05 19.98 41.38
C PRO A 266 -26.24 18.69 41.15
N LEU A 267 -26.83 17.66 40.51
CA LEU A 267 -26.20 16.38 40.20
C LEU A 267 -25.83 16.22 38.72
N LEU A 268 -26.06 17.24 37.87
CA LEU A 268 -25.83 17.15 36.42
C LEU A 268 -24.35 16.89 36.08
N SER A 269 -23.43 17.48 36.84
CA SER A 269 -21.98 17.21 36.77
C SER A 269 -21.67 15.71 36.97
N TYR A 270 -22.43 15.01 37.82
CA TYR A 270 -22.26 13.57 38.02
C TYR A 270 -22.73 12.75 36.81
N PHE A 271 -23.73 13.21 36.06
CA PHE A 271 -24.20 12.56 34.83
C PHE A 271 -23.24 12.75 33.65
N ASN A 272 -22.55 13.89 33.59
CA ASN A 272 -21.53 14.18 32.57
C ASN A 272 -20.26 13.31 32.73
N ALA A 273 -19.99 12.77 33.93
CA ALA A 273 -18.87 11.87 34.17
C ALA A 273 -18.99 10.52 33.41
N ASN A 274 -20.19 10.15 32.92
CA ASN A 274 -20.40 8.93 32.13
C ASN A 274 -19.67 8.94 30.78
N ARG A 275 -19.16 10.08 30.31
CA ARG A 275 -18.42 10.16 29.04
C ARG A 275 -17.09 9.37 29.05
N ILE A 276 -16.52 9.13 30.24
CA ILE A 276 -15.37 8.24 30.45
C ILE A 276 -15.66 6.80 29.95
N LEU A 277 -16.93 6.40 29.95
CA LEU A 277 -17.37 5.07 29.48
C LEU A 277 -17.60 5.01 27.96
N THR A 278 -17.55 6.14 27.26
CA THR A 278 -17.82 6.23 25.81
C THR A 278 -16.59 6.58 24.97
N THR A 279 -15.54 7.16 25.56
CA THR A 279 -14.28 7.50 24.88
C THR A 279 -13.27 6.35 24.98
N ASN A 280 -12.42 6.12 23.96
CA ASN A 280 -11.32 5.15 24.05
C ASN A 280 -10.19 5.74 24.92
N PRO A 281 -9.91 5.20 26.13
CA PRO A 281 -8.91 5.78 27.04
C PRO A 281 -7.49 5.76 26.47
N LEU A 282 -7.18 4.81 25.57
CA LEU A 282 -5.86 4.73 24.95
C LEU A 282 -5.63 5.87 23.96
N GLU A 283 -6.63 6.21 23.15
CA GLU A 283 -6.52 7.31 22.19
C GLU A 283 -6.46 8.66 22.91
N GLU A 284 -7.28 8.84 23.95
CA GLU A 284 -7.19 10.01 24.82
C GLU A 284 -5.80 10.13 25.46
N PHE A 285 -5.24 9.02 25.97
CA PHE A 285 -3.89 8.99 26.51
C PHE A 285 -2.81 9.29 25.47
N ARG A 286 -2.93 8.76 24.23
CA ARG A 286 -2.00 9.06 23.12
C ARG A 286 -1.99 10.56 22.79
N VAL A 287 -3.17 11.17 22.64
CA VAL A 287 -3.32 12.62 22.39
C VAL A 287 -2.74 13.43 23.55
N LYS A 288 -2.97 13.01 24.79
CA LYS A 288 -2.40 13.64 25.98
C LYS A 288 -0.89 13.54 26.05
N MET A 289 -0.31 12.41 25.66
CA MET A 289 1.14 12.23 25.59
C MET A 289 1.78 13.10 24.50
N GLN A 290 1.13 13.27 23.35
CA GLN A 290 1.60 14.17 22.28
C GLN A 290 1.53 15.65 22.68
N THR A 291 0.58 16.01 23.54
CA THR A 291 0.42 17.36 24.07
C THR A 291 1.19 17.59 25.37
N LEU A 292 1.94 16.62 25.90
CA LEU A 292 2.70 16.81 27.14
C LEU A 292 4.02 17.59 26.86
N PRO A 293 4.29 18.72 27.54
CA PRO A 293 5.57 19.42 27.42
C PRO A 293 6.73 18.51 27.79
N PHE A 294 7.71 18.40 26.89
CA PHE A 294 8.89 17.55 27.09
C PHE A 294 8.54 16.09 27.40
N GLY A 295 7.45 15.54 26.83
CA GLY A 295 7.04 14.15 27.05
C GLY A 295 8.16 13.14 26.78
N ASP A 296 8.95 13.34 25.72
CA ASP A 296 10.13 12.51 25.40
C ASP A 296 11.21 12.54 26.49
N LYS A 297 11.22 13.54 27.39
CA LYS A 297 12.16 13.65 28.51
C LYS A 297 11.54 13.23 29.85
N MET A 298 10.26 13.55 30.09
CA MET A 298 9.58 13.20 31.33
C MET A 298 9.21 11.71 31.38
N CYS A 299 8.63 11.19 30.29
CA CYS A 299 8.23 9.80 30.16
C CYS A 299 8.90 9.18 28.92
N PRO A 300 10.24 9.07 28.92
CA PRO A 300 11.01 8.65 27.74
C PRO A 300 10.62 7.24 27.30
N LEU A 301 10.44 6.30 28.23
CA LEU A 301 10.12 4.92 27.90
C LEU A 301 8.69 4.80 27.38
N THR A 302 7.74 5.44 28.06
CA THR A 302 6.33 5.42 27.66
C THR A 302 6.13 6.02 26.27
N THR A 303 6.76 7.18 26.00
CA THR A 303 6.70 7.82 24.69
C THR A 303 7.35 6.97 23.60
N PHE A 304 8.47 6.30 23.92
CA PHE A 304 9.13 5.37 23.00
C PHE A 304 8.25 4.17 22.64
N LEU A 305 7.60 3.55 23.63
CA LEU A 305 6.72 2.40 23.41
C LEU A 305 5.45 2.78 22.63
N LEU A 306 4.83 3.92 22.93
CA LEU A 306 3.60 4.36 22.27
C LEU A 306 3.79 4.64 20.77
N LYS A 307 4.95 5.20 20.38
CA LYS A 307 5.26 5.52 18.97
C LYS A 307 5.17 4.31 18.05
N ARG A 308 5.45 3.11 18.55
CA ARG A 308 5.48 1.85 17.78
C ARG A 308 4.74 0.74 18.52
N LEU A 309 3.69 1.09 19.26
CA LEU A 309 2.94 0.15 20.09
C LEU A 309 2.42 -1.03 19.26
N ASP A 310 1.89 -0.74 18.07
CA ASP A 310 1.32 -1.73 17.17
C ASP A 310 2.39 -2.75 16.75
N GLU A 311 3.61 -2.31 16.48
CA GLU A 311 4.74 -3.19 16.15
C GLU A 311 5.18 -4.02 17.36
N TYR A 312 5.40 -3.38 18.51
CA TYR A 312 5.86 -4.04 19.74
C TYR A 312 4.83 -5.03 20.31
N SER A 313 3.54 -4.83 20.04
CA SER A 313 2.47 -5.75 20.44
C SER A 313 2.58 -7.14 19.79
N ASN A 314 3.40 -7.30 18.74
CA ASN A 314 3.65 -8.57 18.07
C ASN A 314 4.66 -9.46 18.79
N ILE A 315 5.48 -8.92 19.71
CA ILE A 315 6.56 -9.64 20.39
C ILE A 315 6.04 -10.87 21.15
N ARG A 316 4.85 -10.79 21.75
CA ARG A 316 4.19 -11.90 22.46
C ARG A 316 3.99 -13.16 21.61
N TYR A 317 3.90 -13.02 20.29
CA TYR A 317 3.70 -14.13 19.36
C TYR A 317 4.98 -14.91 19.06
N LEU A 318 6.15 -14.43 19.51
CA LEU A 318 7.43 -15.12 19.35
C LEU A 318 7.46 -16.46 20.09
N TYR A 319 6.85 -16.56 21.28
CA TYR A 319 6.88 -17.81 22.06
C TYR A 319 6.12 -18.97 21.40
N PRO A 320 4.84 -18.83 20.98
CA PRO A 320 4.14 -19.90 20.25
C PRO A 320 4.87 -20.36 18.99
N ILE A 321 5.49 -19.41 18.25
CA ILE A 321 6.29 -19.73 17.07
C ILE A 321 7.50 -20.57 17.44
N MET A 322 8.27 -20.13 18.44
CA MET A 322 9.47 -20.85 18.86
C MET A 322 9.16 -22.23 19.45
N GLU A 323 8.10 -22.38 20.25
CA GLU A 323 7.70 -23.68 20.80
C GLU A 323 7.34 -24.70 19.72
N PHE A 324 6.57 -24.28 18.71
CA PHE A 324 6.26 -25.14 17.57
C PHE A 324 7.51 -25.51 16.78
N SER A 325 8.40 -24.55 16.49
CA SER A 325 9.67 -24.82 15.80
C SER A 325 10.59 -25.75 16.60
N LYS A 326 10.69 -25.60 17.93
CA LYS A 326 11.47 -26.49 18.80
C LYS A 326 10.94 -27.92 18.73
N TYR A 327 9.62 -28.09 18.80
CA TYR A 327 8.99 -29.39 18.70
C TYR A 327 9.30 -30.05 17.35
N LEU A 328 9.20 -29.31 16.24
CA LEU A 328 9.51 -29.81 14.90
C LEU A 328 10.99 -30.20 14.76
N ILE A 329 11.91 -29.38 15.28
CA ILE A 329 13.35 -29.71 15.31
C ILE A 329 13.56 -30.98 16.12
N HIS A 330 13.00 -31.10 17.32
CA HIS A 330 13.14 -32.30 18.15
C HIS A 330 12.62 -33.56 17.45
N LYS A 331 11.47 -33.47 16.77
CA LYS A 331 10.81 -34.60 16.11
C LYS A 331 11.51 -35.04 14.82
N TYR A 332 11.89 -34.09 13.97
CA TYR A 332 12.28 -34.37 12.58
C TYR A 332 13.75 -34.09 12.23
N ASN A 333 14.55 -33.47 13.10
CA ASN A 333 15.93 -33.08 12.77
C ASN A 333 16.77 -34.32 12.42
N HIS A 334 17.45 -34.27 11.26
CA HIS A 334 18.17 -35.37 10.63
C HIS A 334 17.33 -36.64 10.34
N ARG A 335 16.00 -36.62 10.53
CA ARG A 335 15.10 -37.79 10.42
C ARG A 335 14.14 -37.74 9.24
N ILE A 336 14.06 -36.60 8.53
CA ILE A 336 13.22 -36.42 7.34
C ILE A 336 14.03 -35.94 6.15
N GLN A 337 13.75 -36.48 4.97
CA GLN A 337 14.33 -36.03 3.71
C GLN A 337 13.63 -34.77 3.19
N ARG A 338 14.36 -33.89 2.51
CA ARG A 338 13.84 -32.62 1.97
C ARG A 338 12.62 -32.82 1.06
N ASN A 339 12.67 -33.76 0.12
CA ASN A 339 11.56 -34.04 -0.81
C ASN A 339 10.30 -34.53 -0.07
N ASN A 340 10.47 -35.26 1.03
CA ASN A 340 9.35 -35.73 1.85
C ASN A 340 8.74 -34.57 2.65
N ALA A 341 9.57 -33.67 3.19
CA ALA A 341 9.09 -32.46 3.86
C ALA A 341 8.37 -31.50 2.91
N ALA A 342 8.81 -31.42 1.64
CA ALA A 342 8.21 -30.57 0.61
C ALA A 342 6.82 -31.07 0.18
N THR A 343 6.61 -32.39 0.10
CA THR A 343 5.36 -33.00 -0.37
C THR A 343 4.35 -33.27 0.73
N MET A 344 4.80 -33.46 1.98
CA MET A 344 3.93 -33.74 3.12
C MET A 344 3.36 -32.43 3.69
N THR A 345 2.05 -32.37 3.89
CA THR A 345 1.40 -31.23 4.55
C THR A 345 1.55 -31.30 6.06
N ILE A 346 1.29 -30.20 6.76
CA ILE A 346 1.25 -30.21 8.23
C ILE A 346 0.17 -31.17 8.72
N GLU A 347 -1.01 -31.22 8.08
CA GLU A 347 -2.10 -32.12 8.50
C GLU A 347 -1.71 -33.61 8.37
N ASP A 348 -0.97 -33.98 7.31
CA ASP A 348 -0.51 -35.36 7.09
C ASP A 348 0.36 -35.86 8.26
N THR A 349 1.03 -34.96 8.98
CA THR A 349 1.84 -35.33 10.15
C THR A 349 1.02 -35.79 11.36
N PHE A 350 -0.27 -35.45 11.42
CA PHE A 350 -1.17 -35.84 12.51
C PHE A 350 -1.84 -37.21 12.30
N GLN A 351 -1.69 -37.84 11.12
CA GLN A 351 -2.41 -39.06 10.76
C GLN A 351 -1.73 -40.36 11.23
N LYS A 352 -0.51 -40.31 11.77
CA LYS A 352 0.22 -41.49 12.28
C LYS A 352 -0.10 -41.72 13.76
N GLU A 353 -0.79 -42.79 14.12
CA GLU A 353 -1.23 -43.09 15.50
C GLU A 353 -0.11 -43.07 16.55
N ASP A 354 0.15 -41.92 17.17
CA ASP A 354 1.06 -41.74 18.32
C ASP A 354 0.48 -40.73 19.31
N PHE A 355 0.74 -40.94 20.61
CA PHE A 355 0.28 -40.07 21.72
C PHE A 355 0.79 -38.62 21.58
N ASP A 356 1.91 -38.41 20.87
CA ASP A 356 2.51 -37.11 20.55
C ASP A 356 1.65 -36.23 19.61
N ASN A 357 0.64 -36.79 18.95
CA ASN A 357 -0.16 -36.03 17.97
C ASN A 357 -1.12 -35.02 18.62
N GLN A 358 -1.62 -35.27 19.84
CA GLN A 358 -2.48 -34.31 20.53
C GLN A 358 -1.70 -33.06 20.95
N ASN A 359 -0.49 -33.24 21.49
CA ASN A 359 0.40 -32.13 21.84
C ASN A 359 0.83 -31.34 20.59
N MET A 360 1.12 -32.04 19.49
CA MET A 360 1.46 -31.38 18.22
C MET A 360 0.31 -30.53 17.66
N ARG A 361 -0.94 -31.02 17.73
CA ARG A 361 -2.12 -30.24 17.30
C ARG A 361 -2.28 -28.98 18.14
N VAL A 362 -2.17 -29.08 19.46
CA VAL A 362 -2.25 -27.91 20.36
C VAL A 362 -1.16 -26.88 20.04
N LEU A 363 0.09 -27.30 19.86
CA LEU A 363 1.19 -26.40 19.50
C LEU A 363 1.00 -25.79 18.10
N CYS A 364 0.48 -26.56 17.14
CA CYS A 364 0.18 -26.09 15.80
C CYS A 364 -0.96 -25.04 15.81
N ASP A 365 -2.02 -25.28 16.56
CA ASP A 365 -3.15 -24.35 16.69
C ASP A 365 -2.70 -23.03 17.35
N GLN A 366 -1.85 -23.10 18.37
CA GLN A 366 -1.25 -21.92 19.01
C GLN A 366 -0.33 -21.16 18.04
N PHE A 367 0.46 -21.88 17.24
CA PHE A 367 1.28 -21.28 16.18
C PHE A 367 0.42 -20.59 15.12
N ILE A 368 -0.62 -21.25 14.61
CA ILE A 368 -1.53 -20.69 13.60
C ILE A 368 -2.23 -19.43 14.15
N ASP A 369 -2.74 -19.48 15.39
CA ASP A 369 -3.37 -18.32 16.01
C ASP A 369 -2.40 -17.13 16.12
N ALA A 370 -1.16 -17.38 16.55
CA ALA A 370 -0.11 -16.37 16.61
C ALA A 370 0.25 -15.82 15.22
N TRP A 371 0.44 -16.70 14.23
CA TRP A 371 0.83 -16.36 12.87
C TRP A 371 -0.18 -15.44 12.16
N TYR A 372 -1.49 -15.68 12.36
CA TYR A 372 -2.55 -14.87 11.77
C TYR A 372 -2.83 -13.56 12.53
N LYS A 373 -2.36 -13.44 13.77
CA LYS A 373 -2.48 -12.21 14.57
C LYS A 373 -1.36 -11.20 14.33
N ILE A 374 -0.24 -11.61 13.73
CA ILE A 374 0.88 -10.69 13.45
C ILE A 374 0.50 -9.68 12.35
N ASN A 375 0.53 -8.38 12.67
CA ASN A 375 0.11 -7.30 11.76
C ASN A 375 1.28 -6.55 11.08
N LEU A 376 2.49 -7.13 11.10
CA LEU A 376 3.68 -6.53 10.49
C LEU A 376 3.66 -6.65 8.95
N SER A 377 4.03 -5.56 8.27
CA SER A 377 4.01 -5.46 6.80
C SER A 377 5.25 -6.06 6.11
N SER A 378 6.38 -6.11 6.82
CA SER A 378 7.63 -6.69 6.31
C SER A 378 8.46 -7.31 7.44
N PHE A 379 9.14 -8.40 7.14
CA PHE A 379 10.10 -9.05 8.03
C PHE A 379 11.50 -8.90 7.48
N ARG A 380 12.52 -8.87 8.35
CA ARG A 380 13.92 -8.72 7.94
C ARG A 380 14.79 -9.82 8.53
N PHE A 381 15.65 -10.37 7.68
CA PHE A 381 16.74 -11.26 8.07
C PHE A 381 17.97 -10.97 7.21
N GLY A 382 19.06 -10.50 7.83
CA GLY A 382 20.19 -9.93 7.09
C GLY A 382 19.74 -8.82 6.13
N CYS A 383 20.08 -8.94 4.84
CA CYS A 383 19.72 -7.99 3.79
C CYS A 383 18.34 -8.20 3.15
N GLN A 384 17.65 -9.28 3.49
CA GLN A 384 16.44 -9.68 2.79
C GLN A 384 15.21 -9.20 3.58
N ALA A 385 14.26 -8.62 2.86
CA ALA A 385 13.00 -8.12 3.40
C ALA A 385 11.80 -8.83 2.72
N PRO A 386 11.56 -10.11 3.01
CA PRO A 386 10.45 -10.84 2.39
C PRO A 386 9.12 -10.17 2.72
N LYS A 387 8.26 -10.02 1.71
CA LYS A 387 6.90 -9.54 1.89
C LYS A 387 6.10 -10.61 2.62
N PHE A 388 5.40 -10.21 3.68
CA PHE A 388 4.52 -11.12 4.40
C PHE A 388 3.20 -11.28 3.63
N ILE A 389 3.04 -12.43 2.98
CA ILE A 389 1.80 -12.79 2.29
C ILE A 389 1.29 -14.07 2.94
N ARG A 390 0.03 -14.05 3.38
CA ARG A 390 -0.64 -15.24 3.91
C ARG A 390 -1.33 -15.94 2.73
N PRO A 391 -0.80 -17.08 2.26
CA PRO A 391 -1.28 -17.69 1.01
C PRO A 391 -2.66 -18.36 1.17
N TYR A 392 -3.06 -18.72 2.39
CA TYR A 392 -4.28 -19.47 2.67
C TYR A 392 -5.10 -18.85 3.81
N PRO A 393 -6.39 -19.18 3.92
CA PRO A 393 -7.20 -18.92 5.12
C PRO A 393 -6.73 -19.74 6.33
N ARG A 394 -7.09 -19.30 7.54
CA ARG A 394 -6.68 -19.92 8.81
C ARG A 394 -7.02 -21.42 8.86
N GLU A 395 -8.22 -21.79 8.42
CA GLU A 395 -8.77 -23.14 8.50
C GLU A 395 -8.09 -24.12 7.53
N GLU A 396 -7.54 -23.61 6.43
CA GLU A 396 -6.90 -24.42 5.40
C GLU A 396 -5.37 -24.49 5.55
N PHE A 397 -4.79 -23.72 6.48
CA PHE A 397 -3.36 -23.57 6.62
C PHE A 397 -2.65 -24.91 6.82
N ALA A 398 -3.11 -25.73 7.77
CA ALA A 398 -2.48 -27.03 8.05
C ALA A 398 -2.63 -28.02 6.88
N ASN A 399 -3.76 -27.96 6.15
CA ASN A 399 -4.09 -28.87 5.06
C ASN A 399 -3.36 -28.56 3.75
N LYS A 400 -2.97 -27.30 3.52
CA LYS A 400 -2.37 -26.84 2.26
C LYS A 400 -0.90 -26.44 2.39
N THR A 401 -0.42 -26.19 3.60
CA THR A 401 0.96 -25.77 3.83
C THR A 401 1.86 -27.00 3.97
N SER A 402 2.91 -27.04 3.15
CA SER A 402 3.98 -28.02 3.23
C SER A 402 4.72 -27.93 4.57
N LEU A 403 5.13 -29.07 5.13
CA LEU A 403 5.94 -29.10 6.34
C LEU A 403 7.27 -28.34 6.15
N ALA A 404 7.84 -28.33 4.93
CA ALA A 404 9.07 -27.60 4.64
C ALA A 404 8.96 -26.09 4.95
N CYS A 405 7.78 -25.47 4.84
CA CYS A 405 7.58 -24.04 5.12
C CYS A 405 7.76 -23.66 6.60
N VAL A 406 7.66 -24.63 7.52
CA VAL A 406 7.74 -24.41 8.97
C VAL A 406 9.01 -24.99 9.61
N LEU A 407 9.90 -25.59 8.81
CA LEU A 407 11.21 -26.11 9.25
C LEU A 407 12.30 -25.06 8.99
N LEU A 408 12.90 -24.51 10.06
CA LEU A 408 13.87 -23.41 9.98
C LEU A 408 15.15 -23.80 9.21
N ASN A 409 15.26 -23.51 7.91
CA ASN A 409 16.44 -23.86 7.11
C ASN A 409 16.88 -22.70 6.17
N LYS A 410 18.18 -22.37 6.13
CA LYS A 410 18.70 -21.28 5.26
C LYS A 410 18.92 -21.64 3.79
N SER A 411 18.79 -22.90 3.38
CA SER A 411 19.08 -23.32 2.00
C SER A 411 18.02 -22.84 1.00
N LYS A 412 18.33 -22.94 -0.31
CA LYS A 412 17.65 -22.38 -1.51
C LYS A 412 16.12 -22.53 -1.64
N ASP A 413 15.42 -23.13 -0.68
CA ASP A 413 13.97 -23.24 -0.69
C ASP A 413 13.38 -22.00 0.01
N ASP A 414 12.88 -21.04 -0.77
CA ASP A 414 12.25 -19.79 -0.29
C ASP A 414 11.10 -20.02 0.72
N SER A 415 10.66 -21.26 0.88
CA SER A 415 9.53 -21.70 1.70
C SER A 415 9.71 -21.47 3.21
N SER A 416 10.91 -21.63 3.76
CA SER A 416 11.15 -21.53 5.21
C SER A 416 11.78 -20.20 5.66
N PHE A 417 12.25 -19.40 4.70
CA PHE A 417 12.95 -18.15 4.96
C PHE A 417 12.07 -17.12 5.68
N LEU A 418 10.78 -17.06 5.31
CA LEU A 418 9.82 -16.14 5.91
C LEU A 418 9.69 -16.34 7.44
N LEU A 419 9.70 -17.59 7.90
CA LEU A 419 9.58 -17.91 9.31
C LEU A 419 10.84 -17.51 10.09
N ILE A 420 12.03 -17.71 9.51
CA ILE A 420 13.30 -17.25 10.07
C ILE A 420 13.31 -15.72 10.19
N ALA A 421 12.88 -15.02 9.15
CA ALA A 421 12.80 -13.56 9.17
C ALA A 421 11.78 -13.04 10.19
N CYS A 422 10.67 -13.75 10.37
CA CYS A 422 9.69 -13.44 11.41
C CYS A 422 10.30 -13.54 12.81
N ILE A 423 10.93 -14.68 13.15
CA ILE A 423 11.57 -14.91 14.45
C ILE A 423 12.62 -13.84 14.74
N HIS A 424 13.49 -13.56 13.76
CA HIS A 424 14.55 -12.56 13.89
C HIS A 424 13.98 -11.16 14.13
N THR A 425 12.98 -10.74 13.35
CA THR A 425 12.37 -9.40 13.48
C THR A 425 11.73 -9.22 14.85
N LEU A 426 10.98 -10.21 15.34
CA LEU A 426 10.32 -10.13 16.65
C LEU A 426 11.34 -10.09 17.80
N ALA A 427 12.44 -10.84 17.68
CA ALA A 427 13.53 -10.81 18.66
C ALA A 427 14.22 -9.43 18.69
N GLU A 428 14.48 -8.85 17.52
CA GLU A 428 15.10 -7.52 17.39
C GLU A 428 14.19 -6.39 17.93
N LEU A 429 12.88 -6.47 17.72
CA LEU A 429 11.94 -5.52 18.32
C LEU A 429 12.03 -5.50 19.85
N GLN A 430 12.14 -6.66 20.49
CA GLN A 430 12.35 -6.71 21.94
C GLN A 430 13.74 -6.19 22.34
N ASN A 431 14.78 -6.58 21.61
CA ASN A 431 16.14 -6.11 21.86
C ASN A 431 16.22 -4.57 21.79
N GLU A 432 15.48 -3.95 20.88
CA GLU A 432 15.40 -2.51 20.74
C GLU A 432 14.86 -1.84 22.00
N ILE A 433 13.75 -2.34 22.56
CA ILE A 433 13.14 -1.81 23.79
C ILE A 433 14.12 -1.90 24.97
N VAL A 434 14.71 -3.08 25.18
CA VAL A 434 15.65 -3.30 26.29
C VAL A 434 16.90 -2.44 26.14
N THR A 435 17.39 -2.28 24.91
CA THR A 435 18.55 -1.44 24.60
C THR A 435 18.26 0.04 24.83
N TYR A 436 17.09 0.52 24.40
CA TYR A 436 16.65 1.90 24.63
C TYR A 436 16.54 2.20 26.14
N PHE A 437 15.85 1.33 26.88
CA PHE A 437 15.68 1.47 28.33
C PHE A 437 17.04 1.57 29.06
N ARG A 438 17.99 0.70 28.75
CA ARG A 438 19.30 0.72 29.40
C ARG A 438 20.14 1.95 29.06
N LYS A 439 20.23 2.28 27.77
CA LYS A 439 21.12 3.35 27.31
C LYS A 439 20.57 4.74 27.60
N VAL A 440 19.25 4.94 27.43
CA VAL A 440 18.63 6.26 27.49
C VAL A 440 18.02 6.52 28.87
N VAL A 441 17.41 5.51 29.49
CA VAL A 441 16.68 5.70 30.76
C VAL A 441 17.57 5.43 31.97
N ILE A 442 18.34 4.33 31.96
CA ILE A 442 19.21 3.95 33.09
C ILE A 442 20.65 4.51 32.94
N ASN A 443 21.09 4.82 31.71
CA ASN A 443 22.50 5.14 31.38
C ASN A 443 23.49 4.01 31.75
N GLU A 444 23.06 2.76 31.68
CA GLU A 444 23.92 1.59 31.91
C GLU A 444 24.54 1.09 30.60
N THR A 445 25.86 0.87 30.62
CA THR A 445 26.64 0.39 29.46
C THR A 445 26.94 -1.11 29.50
N THR A 446 26.64 -1.79 30.61
CA THR A 446 26.91 -3.22 30.77
C THR A 446 25.82 -4.09 30.13
N PRO A 447 26.18 -5.06 29.26
CA PRO A 447 25.21 -5.93 28.61
C PRO A 447 24.53 -6.86 29.62
N ASN A 448 23.21 -7.05 29.45
CA ASN A 448 22.45 -8.03 30.24
C ASN A 448 22.86 -9.46 29.87
N THR A 449 22.49 -10.42 30.72
CA THR A 449 22.43 -11.84 30.37
C THR A 449 21.59 -12.00 29.10
N ARG A 450 22.24 -12.43 28.01
CA ARG A 450 21.55 -12.80 26.77
C ARG A 450 20.90 -14.16 26.96
N VAL A 451 19.62 -14.26 26.60
CA VAL A 451 18.89 -15.52 26.58
C VAL A 451 18.85 -16.02 25.14
N PHE A 452 19.24 -17.28 24.95
CA PHE A 452 19.12 -17.93 23.65
C PHE A 452 17.64 -18.10 23.28
N LEU A 453 17.31 -17.96 22.00
CA LEU A 453 15.92 -18.08 21.53
C LEU A 453 15.29 -19.44 21.87
N ASN A 454 16.11 -20.50 21.97
CA ASN A 454 15.67 -21.83 22.37
C ASN A 454 15.20 -21.93 23.84
N ALA A 455 15.56 -20.97 24.70
CA ALA A 455 15.25 -20.93 26.12
C ALA A 455 14.21 -19.85 26.48
N ILE A 456 13.56 -19.24 25.47
CA ILE A 456 12.49 -18.26 25.69
C ILE A 456 11.31 -18.91 26.43
N ARG A 457 10.77 -18.15 27.39
CA ARG A 457 9.55 -18.42 28.12
C ARG A 457 8.62 -17.21 28.00
N PRO A 458 7.31 -17.34 28.26
CA PRO A 458 6.38 -16.21 28.18
C PRO A 458 6.74 -15.04 29.10
N GLU A 459 7.39 -15.33 30.24
CA GLU A 459 7.89 -14.34 31.22
C GLU A 459 9.07 -13.52 30.69
N HIS A 460 9.80 -14.02 29.69
CA HIS A 460 10.91 -13.32 29.08
C HIS A 460 10.45 -12.31 28.02
N LEU A 461 9.20 -12.36 27.59
CA LEU A 461 8.69 -11.54 26.48
C LEU A 461 7.90 -10.34 26.98
N LEU A 462 7.95 -9.25 26.23
CA LEU A 462 7.06 -8.11 26.47
C LEU A 462 5.60 -8.54 26.24
N GLN A 463 4.83 -8.57 27.33
CA GLN A 463 3.38 -8.79 27.31
C GLN A 463 2.65 -7.43 27.38
N LEU A 464 2.74 -6.67 26.29
CA LEU A 464 2.09 -5.36 26.20
C LEU A 464 1.30 -5.27 24.88
N GLY A 465 -0.01 -5.41 24.97
CA GLY A 465 -0.95 -5.07 23.90
C GLY A 465 -1.88 -3.94 24.31
N GLU A 466 -2.73 -3.49 23.37
CA GLU A 466 -3.70 -2.43 23.61
C GLU A 466 -4.61 -2.73 24.81
N SER A 467 -5.13 -3.96 24.91
CA SER A 467 -6.00 -4.36 26.02
C SER A 467 -5.27 -4.37 27.36
N GLU A 468 -4.02 -4.82 27.40
CA GLU A 468 -3.22 -4.80 28.63
C GLU A 468 -2.88 -3.36 29.05
N LEU A 469 -2.55 -2.51 28.08
CA LEU A 469 -2.25 -1.10 28.32
C LEU A 469 -3.50 -0.33 28.78
N ILE A 470 -4.66 -0.52 28.14
CA ILE A 470 -5.93 0.07 28.57
C ILE A 470 -6.26 -0.38 30.00
N ASN A 471 -6.12 -1.68 30.29
CA ASN A 471 -6.38 -2.19 31.63
C ASN A 471 -5.45 -1.57 32.68
N LYS A 472 -4.16 -1.39 32.36
CA LYS A 472 -3.19 -0.72 33.23
C LYS A 472 -3.51 0.77 33.41
N LEU A 473 -3.78 1.48 32.32
CA LEU A 473 -4.16 2.90 32.36
C LEU A 473 -5.40 3.13 33.22
N VAL A 474 -6.43 2.31 33.07
CA VAL A 474 -7.71 2.44 33.79
C VAL A 474 -7.61 2.02 35.26
N LYS A 475 -6.85 0.96 35.59
CA LYS A 475 -6.78 0.42 36.96
C LYS A 475 -5.74 1.11 37.83
N ASP A 476 -4.58 1.42 37.27
CA ASP A 476 -3.37 1.67 38.05
C ASP A 476 -2.84 3.09 37.87
N SER A 477 -3.40 3.90 36.97
CA SER A 477 -2.80 5.19 36.59
C SER A 477 -3.81 6.32 36.39
N PHE A 478 -5.07 6.03 36.69
CA PHE A 478 -6.19 6.92 36.49
C PHE A 478 -6.61 7.57 37.80
N VAL A 479 -6.52 8.90 37.87
CA VAL A 479 -7.10 9.67 38.97
C VAL A 479 -8.35 10.37 38.45
N ILE A 480 -9.53 9.89 38.87
CA ILE A 480 -10.80 10.54 38.53
C ILE A 480 -10.79 11.94 39.12
N ASN A 481 -10.72 12.95 38.25
CA ASN A 481 -11.07 14.30 38.64
C ASN A 481 -12.60 14.37 38.78
N TYR A 482 -13.11 14.61 39.99
CA TYR A 482 -14.56 14.77 40.21
C TYR A 482 -15.15 15.97 39.45
N GLU A 483 -14.30 16.91 39.04
CA GLU A 483 -14.67 18.05 38.20
C GLU A 483 -14.65 17.70 36.69
N TYR A 484 -14.33 16.45 36.30
CA TYR A 484 -14.40 16.02 34.90
C TYR A 484 -15.80 16.23 34.31
N GLY A 485 -16.83 15.99 35.11
CA GLY A 485 -18.23 16.28 34.78
C GLY A 485 -18.56 17.76 34.56
N GLN A 486 -17.61 18.66 34.86
CA GLN A 486 -17.67 20.10 34.61
C GLN A 486 -16.79 20.52 33.42
N GLY A 487 -16.35 19.57 32.58
CA GLY A 487 -15.54 19.84 31.39
C GLY A 487 -14.04 19.99 31.67
N ARG A 488 -13.53 19.42 32.77
CA ARG A 488 -12.08 19.31 33.03
C ARG A 488 -11.53 17.98 32.53
N ASP A 489 -10.25 17.93 32.20
CA ASP A 489 -9.62 16.72 31.66
C ASP A 489 -9.39 15.62 32.71
N LEU A 490 -9.19 14.40 32.22
CA LEU A 490 -8.65 13.31 33.00
C LEU A 490 -7.20 13.61 33.41
N ILE A 491 -6.89 13.29 34.67
CA ILE A 491 -5.55 13.47 35.23
C ILE A 491 -4.88 12.09 35.21
N TYR A 492 -3.77 12.01 34.47
CA TYR A 492 -2.92 10.83 34.42
C TYR A 492 -1.73 11.03 35.35
N ASP A 493 -1.45 10.02 36.17
CA ASP A 493 -0.19 9.98 36.91
C ASP A 493 0.92 9.48 35.99
N TYR A 494 1.54 10.40 35.26
CA TYR A 494 2.60 10.10 34.31
C TYR A 494 3.85 9.48 34.97
N GLU A 495 4.11 9.80 36.23
CA GLU A 495 5.25 9.23 36.98
C GLU A 495 4.98 7.77 37.34
N GLU A 496 3.77 7.46 37.79
CA GLU A 496 3.32 6.09 38.07
C GLU A 496 3.31 5.24 36.80
N ILE A 497 2.76 5.76 35.69
CA ILE A 497 2.75 5.07 34.38
C ILE A 497 4.18 4.75 33.93
N GLU A 498 5.06 5.76 33.95
CA GLU A 498 6.44 5.58 33.55
C GLU A 498 7.15 4.57 34.47
N THR A 499 6.91 4.61 35.78
CA THR A 499 7.48 3.65 36.74
C THR A 499 7.01 2.22 36.46
N GLU A 500 5.72 2.02 36.18
CA GLU A 500 5.17 0.72 35.81
C GLU A 500 5.75 0.19 34.50
N MET A 501 5.89 1.05 33.48
CA MET A 501 6.54 0.67 32.21
C MET A 501 8.01 0.30 32.43
N ARG A 502 8.71 1.03 33.29
CA ARG A 502 10.10 0.72 33.66
C ARG A 502 10.19 -0.62 34.38
N ASN A 503 9.29 -0.91 35.31
CA ASN A 503 9.24 -2.20 36.00
C ASN A 503 9.03 -3.35 35.00
N LEU A 504 8.07 -3.20 34.09
CA LEU A 504 7.79 -4.19 33.04
C LEU A 504 9.01 -4.45 32.15
N VAL A 505 9.66 -3.39 31.66
CA VAL A 505 10.82 -3.52 30.77
C VAL A 505 12.08 -3.96 31.52
N SER A 506 12.23 -3.61 32.80
CA SER A 506 13.38 -4.00 33.61
C SER A 506 13.54 -5.50 33.77
N SER A 507 12.42 -6.24 33.78
CA SER A 507 12.43 -7.70 33.83
C SER A 507 12.77 -8.40 32.51
N LEU A 508 12.83 -7.66 31.40
CA LEU A 508 13.07 -8.25 30.08
C LEU A 508 14.56 -8.55 29.84
N CYS A 509 14.81 -9.66 29.16
CA CYS A 509 16.15 -10.04 28.71
C CYS A 509 16.40 -9.66 27.25
N LEU A 510 17.68 -9.56 26.88
CA LEU A 510 18.11 -9.50 25.49
C LEU A 510 18.10 -10.90 24.88
N PHE A 511 17.63 -11.03 23.65
CA PHE A 511 17.66 -12.25 22.88
C PHE A 511 18.86 -12.33 21.96
N ASP A 512 19.41 -13.53 21.83
CA ASP A 512 20.44 -13.83 20.83
C ASP A 512 19.80 -14.12 19.47
N ALA A 513 19.51 -13.06 18.71
CA ALA A 513 18.86 -13.15 17.40
C ALA A 513 19.77 -13.74 16.29
N ASP A 514 21.10 -13.72 16.49
CA ASP A 514 22.06 -14.23 15.52
C ASP A 514 22.13 -15.76 15.50
N ASN A 515 21.85 -16.41 16.64
CA ASN A 515 21.98 -17.85 16.83
C ASN A 515 20.62 -18.57 16.87
N ILE A 516 19.80 -18.37 15.82
CA ILE A 516 18.54 -19.11 15.65
C ILE A 516 18.86 -20.60 15.41
N PRO A 517 18.22 -21.55 16.14
CA PRO A 517 18.45 -22.98 15.94
C PRO A 517 17.95 -23.42 14.56
N MET A 518 18.87 -23.90 13.72
CA MET A 518 18.57 -24.34 12.35
C MET A 518 18.25 -25.83 12.31
N PHE A 519 17.35 -26.19 11.39
CA PHE A 519 16.93 -27.54 11.07
C PHE A 519 17.82 -28.16 9.98
N ASN A 520 18.20 -29.43 10.15
CA ASN A 520 18.98 -30.18 9.17
C ASN A 520 18.17 -31.37 8.61
N TYR A 521 18.13 -31.51 7.30
CA TYR A 521 17.51 -32.65 6.63
C TYR A 521 18.38 -33.91 6.75
N GLN A 522 17.73 -35.07 6.60
CA GLN A 522 18.40 -36.37 6.54
C GLN A 522 19.36 -36.42 5.33
N PHE A 523 20.57 -36.96 5.54
CA PHE A 523 21.65 -37.09 4.54
C PHE A 523 22.27 -35.78 4.04
N GLU A 524 21.90 -34.62 4.59
CA GLU A 524 22.52 -33.33 4.27
C GLU A 524 23.59 -32.95 5.31
N LEU A 525 24.64 -33.76 5.38
CA LEU A 525 25.78 -33.62 6.32
C LEU A 525 26.66 -32.38 6.04
N TYR A 526 26.55 -31.82 4.82
CA TYR A 526 27.29 -30.67 4.32
C TYR A 526 26.32 -29.57 3.87
N ASN A 527 25.84 -28.77 4.82
CA ASN A 527 25.03 -27.59 4.50
C ASN A 527 25.57 -26.34 5.19
N GLU A 528 25.16 -25.19 4.66
CA GLU A 528 25.47 -23.84 5.17
C GLU A 528 25.11 -23.64 6.67
N ASN A 529 24.33 -24.56 7.26
CA ASN A 529 23.81 -24.44 8.62
C ASN A 529 24.71 -24.99 9.73
N ILE A 530 25.63 -25.95 9.50
CA ILE A 530 26.72 -26.49 10.38
C ILE A 530 27.19 -27.85 9.80
N SER A 531 28.51 -28.13 9.69
CA SER A 531 29.01 -29.48 9.35
C SER A 531 29.57 -30.20 10.59
N LEU A 532 29.22 -31.49 10.76
CA LEU A 532 29.73 -32.34 11.86
C LEU A 532 31.27 -32.34 11.90
N ILE A 533 31.90 -32.35 10.73
CA ILE A 533 33.36 -32.23 10.56
C ILE A 533 33.88 -30.91 11.13
N THR A 534 33.18 -29.79 10.95
CA THR A 534 33.59 -28.48 11.51
C THR A 534 33.51 -28.49 13.02
N ASN A 535 32.51 -29.15 13.60
CA ASN A 535 32.39 -29.30 15.06
C ASN A 535 33.49 -30.19 15.64
N ILE A 536 33.83 -31.31 14.96
CA ILE A 536 34.93 -32.18 15.39
C ILE A 536 36.28 -31.45 15.24
N ARG A 537 36.52 -30.72 14.14
CA ARG A 537 37.75 -29.90 13.95
C ARG A 537 37.94 -28.81 15.00
N ARG A 538 36.85 -28.28 15.57
CA ARG A 538 36.90 -27.30 16.67
C ARG A 538 37.24 -27.93 18.02
N ARG A 539 36.88 -29.21 18.21
CA ARG A 539 37.02 -29.93 19.49
C ARG A 539 38.29 -30.76 19.57
N ILE A 540 38.63 -31.49 18.50
CA ILE A 540 39.80 -32.38 18.43
C ILE A 540 40.73 -31.85 17.33
N PRO A 541 41.99 -31.52 17.62
CA PRO A 541 42.94 -31.01 16.63
C PRO A 541 43.23 -32.07 15.56
N GLN A 542 42.68 -31.86 14.36
CA GLN A 542 42.82 -32.82 13.27
C GLN A 542 44.15 -32.65 12.53
N THR A 543 44.83 -33.76 12.26
CA THR A 543 46.06 -33.79 11.46
C THR A 543 45.96 -34.84 10.36
N LEU A 544 46.61 -34.56 9.22
CA LEU A 544 46.60 -35.48 8.09
C LEU A 544 47.34 -36.77 8.41
N LEU A 545 46.83 -37.90 7.91
CA LEU A 545 47.56 -39.16 7.94
C LEU A 545 48.91 -39.03 7.20
N SER A 546 49.96 -39.66 7.75
CA SER A 546 51.26 -39.73 7.08
C SER A 546 51.13 -40.37 5.70
N LEU A 547 51.96 -40.00 4.74
CA LEU A 547 51.92 -40.59 3.39
C LEU A 547 52.10 -42.13 3.42
N VAL A 548 52.88 -42.63 4.39
CA VAL A 548 53.12 -44.06 4.59
C VAL A 548 51.85 -44.75 5.09
N ASP A 549 51.16 -44.18 6.07
CA ASP A 549 49.94 -44.77 6.61
C ASP A 549 48.76 -44.62 5.65
N ARG A 550 48.64 -43.48 4.96
CA ARG A 550 47.68 -43.29 3.88
C ARG A 550 47.83 -44.36 2.79
N ALA A 551 49.06 -44.68 2.39
CA ALA A 551 49.33 -45.76 1.42
C ALA A 551 48.95 -47.15 1.97
N LYS A 552 49.21 -47.43 3.26
CA LYS A 552 48.79 -48.69 3.91
C LYS A 552 47.27 -48.81 3.95
N PHE A 553 46.57 -47.79 4.43
CA PHE A 553 45.10 -47.75 4.49
C PHE A 553 44.49 -47.87 3.10
N LYS A 554 44.97 -47.11 2.11
CA LYS A 554 44.51 -47.20 0.72
C LYS A 554 44.70 -48.61 0.16
N SER A 555 45.83 -49.27 0.43
CA SER A 555 46.08 -50.64 -0.04
C SER A 555 45.14 -51.68 0.58
N LEU A 556 44.69 -51.47 1.82
CA LEU A 556 43.73 -52.33 2.50
C LEU A 556 42.31 -52.06 2.02
N LEU A 557 41.90 -50.80 1.97
CA LEU A 557 40.58 -50.38 1.48
C LEU A 557 40.33 -50.83 0.03
N VAL A 558 41.36 -50.82 -0.83
CA VAL A 558 41.29 -51.34 -2.21
C VAL A 558 41.04 -52.85 -2.31
N ARG A 559 41.34 -53.60 -1.25
CA ARG A 559 41.11 -55.05 -1.19
C ARG A 559 39.80 -55.43 -0.49
N MET A 560 39.09 -54.47 0.09
CA MET A 560 37.81 -54.70 0.78
C MET A 560 36.66 -54.78 -0.22
N ASP A 561 35.61 -55.52 0.13
CA ASP A 561 34.38 -55.56 -0.67
C ASP A 561 33.51 -54.31 -0.46
N HIS A 562 32.55 -54.11 -1.36
CA HIS A 562 31.66 -52.94 -1.37
C HIS A 562 30.87 -52.78 -0.08
N TYR A 563 30.38 -53.89 0.49
CA TYR A 563 29.60 -53.89 1.72
C TYR A 563 30.44 -53.41 2.91
N ASN A 564 31.68 -53.88 3.01
CA ASN A 564 32.60 -53.48 4.07
C ASN A 564 33.04 -52.01 3.96
N ILE A 565 33.22 -51.47 2.75
CA ILE A 565 33.55 -50.05 2.55
C ILE A 565 32.37 -49.14 2.98
N VAL A 566 31.14 -49.48 2.58
CA VAL A 566 29.93 -48.75 3.00
C VAL A 566 29.71 -48.87 4.51
N HIS A 567 29.95 -50.05 5.07
CA HIS A 567 29.92 -50.27 6.52
C HIS A 567 30.98 -49.42 7.24
N CYS A 568 32.18 -49.24 6.67
CA CYS A 568 33.20 -48.36 7.24
C CYS A 568 32.76 -46.89 7.28
N LEU A 569 32.14 -46.39 6.20
CA LEU A 569 31.62 -45.02 6.16
C LEU A 569 30.47 -44.83 7.17
N GLY A 570 29.48 -45.72 7.18
CA GLY A 570 28.37 -45.66 8.14
C GLY A 570 28.82 -45.84 9.60
N PHE A 571 29.89 -46.61 9.84
CA PHE A 571 30.52 -46.71 11.15
C PHE A 571 31.16 -45.38 11.58
N LEU A 572 31.91 -44.73 10.67
CA LEU A 572 32.52 -43.43 10.97
C LEU A 572 31.49 -42.32 11.19
N ASP A 573 30.34 -42.37 10.50
CA ASP A 573 29.23 -41.44 10.75
C ASP A 573 28.67 -41.58 12.18
N ASN A 574 28.56 -42.82 12.67
CA ASN A 574 28.16 -43.07 14.06
C ASN A 574 29.23 -42.55 15.03
N VAL A 575 30.50 -42.82 14.77
CA VAL A 575 31.61 -42.30 15.59
C VAL A 575 31.62 -40.77 15.62
N PHE A 576 31.41 -40.10 14.48
CA PHE A 576 31.30 -38.64 14.39
C PHE A 576 30.13 -38.08 15.21
N THR A 577 28.99 -38.75 15.16
CA THR A 577 27.80 -38.36 15.93
C THR A 577 28.07 -38.43 17.44
N TYR A 578 28.79 -39.46 17.91
CA TYR A 578 29.17 -39.59 19.32
C TYR A 578 30.27 -38.61 19.74
N LEU A 579 31.29 -38.39 18.90
CA LEU A 579 32.36 -37.41 19.15
C LEU A 579 31.84 -35.97 19.26
N CYS A 580 30.72 -35.66 18.60
CA CYS A 580 30.06 -34.37 18.76
C CYS A 580 29.38 -34.17 20.12
N ASN A 581 29.12 -35.24 20.88
CA ASN A 581 28.34 -35.20 22.12
C ASN A 581 29.17 -35.48 23.40
N ILE A 582 30.48 -35.73 23.28
CA ILE A 582 31.39 -35.99 24.41
C ILE A 582 32.29 -34.78 24.61
N ASP A 583 32.50 -34.37 25.88
CA ASP A 583 33.23 -33.15 26.26
C ASP A 583 34.66 -33.41 26.80
N ASP A 584 35.20 -34.61 26.60
CA ASP A 584 36.55 -35.02 27.04
C ASP A 584 37.64 -34.74 25.98
N ASP A 585 38.90 -34.57 26.40
CA ASP A 585 40.05 -34.50 25.48
C ASP A 585 40.46 -35.89 25.02
N LEU A 586 39.95 -36.29 23.86
CA LEU A 586 40.10 -37.63 23.29
C LEU A 586 41.22 -37.68 22.23
N SER A 587 42.07 -36.66 22.15
CA SER A 587 43.05 -36.49 21.07
C SER A 587 44.07 -37.65 20.97
N GLU A 588 44.50 -38.20 22.09
CA GLU A 588 45.45 -39.33 22.15
C GLU A 588 44.75 -40.71 22.14
N MET A 589 43.42 -40.72 22.09
CA MET A 589 42.64 -41.96 22.06
C MET A 589 42.57 -42.51 20.65
N ASN A 590 42.63 -43.84 20.53
CA ASN A 590 42.39 -44.53 19.25
C ASN A 590 40.90 -44.85 19.08
N ILE A 591 40.47 -45.16 17.85
CA ILE A 591 39.07 -45.48 17.54
C ILE A 591 38.56 -46.67 18.36
N GLU A 592 39.39 -47.70 18.56
CA GLU A 592 38.99 -48.91 19.26
C GLU A 592 38.66 -48.63 20.73
N ASN A 593 39.59 -47.99 21.46
CA ASN A 593 39.38 -47.59 22.84
C ASN A 593 38.19 -46.65 22.98
N PHE A 594 38.02 -45.70 22.04
CA PHE A 594 36.87 -44.78 22.06
C PHE A 594 35.54 -45.52 21.99
N VAL A 595 35.43 -46.51 21.11
CA VAL A 595 34.18 -47.28 20.94
C VAL A 595 33.94 -48.19 22.14
N GLU A 596 34.99 -48.79 22.70
CA GLU A 596 34.88 -49.66 23.87
C GLU A 596 34.56 -48.91 25.16
N GLU A 597 35.08 -47.69 25.34
CA GLU A 597 34.86 -46.87 26.53
C GLU A 597 33.58 -46.01 26.46
N HIS A 598 33.22 -45.48 25.29
CA HIS A 598 32.13 -44.48 25.17
C HIS A 598 30.88 -44.95 24.42
N MET A 599 30.99 -45.92 23.50
CA MET A 599 29.82 -46.40 22.74
C MET A 599 29.21 -47.68 23.34
N ASN A 600 29.93 -48.41 24.20
CA ASN A 600 29.47 -49.63 24.90
C ASN A 600 28.86 -50.72 23.99
N THR A 601 29.21 -50.72 22.71
CA THR A 601 28.67 -51.66 21.72
C THR A 601 29.80 -52.31 20.93
N SER A 602 30.31 -53.44 21.45
CA SER A 602 31.25 -54.31 20.73
C SER A 602 30.66 -54.86 19.41
N ALA A 603 29.33 -54.79 19.24
CA ALA A 603 28.64 -55.18 18.02
C ALA A 603 28.81 -54.19 16.84
N CYS A 604 29.23 -52.94 17.11
CA CYS A 604 29.44 -51.94 16.06
C CYS A 604 30.83 -52.04 15.40
N LEU A 605 31.79 -52.67 16.08
CA LEU A 605 33.11 -52.97 15.52
C LEU A 605 33.02 -54.28 14.74
N ASN A 606 33.14 -54.20 13.42
CA ASN A 606 33.36 -55.41 12.63
C ASN A 606 34.72 -56.02 13.07
N GLU A 607 34.68 -57.19 13.71
CA GLU A 607 35.85 -57.86 14.31
C GLU A 607 36.98 -58.11 13.31
N ASP A 608 36.67 -58.20 12.01
CA ASP A 608 37.66 -58.46 10.97
C ASP A 608 38.36 -57.21 10.44
N ILE A 609 37.84 -56.01 10.73
CA ILE A 609 38.30 -54.75 10.11
C ILE A 609 38.76 -53.73 11.16
N PHE A 610 37.87 -53.30 12.06
CA PHE A 610 38.14 -52.18 12.97
C PHE A 610 38.91 -52.59 14.23
N ARG A 611 38.99 -53.90 14.54
CA ARG A 611 39.82 -54.47 15.62
C ARG A 611 41.23 -54.88 15.17
N ARG A 612 41.54 -54.74 13.87
CA ARG A 612 42.87 -55.12 13.33
C ARG A 612 43.68 -53.89 12.94
N PRO A 613 45.02 -53.90 13.20
CA PRO A 613 45.90 -52.87 12.66
C PRO A 613 45.82 -52.86 11.13
N PRO A 614 45.75 -51.69 10.49
CA PRO A 614 46.04 -50.37 11.04
C PRO A 614 44.82 -49.57 11.54
N PHE A 615 43.58 -50.06 11.41
CA PHE A 615 42.36 -49.32 11.79
C PHE A 615 42.15 -49.19 13.29
N SER A 616 42.47 -50.24 14.06
CA SER A 616 42.36 -50.19 15.53
C SER A 616 43.35 -49.21 16.17
N THR A 617 44.50 -49.01 15.53
CA THR A 617 45.60 -48.18 16.05
C THR A 617 45.52 -46.71 15.64
N ILE A 618 44.49 -46.29 14.91
CA ILE A 618 44.38 -44.91 14.43
C ILE A 618 43.85 -43.99 15.54
N LEU A 619 44.54 -42.88 15.75
CA LEU A 619 44.13 -41.86 16.71
C LEU A 619 42.97 -41.03 16.18
N LEU A 620 42.11 -40.55 17.08
CA LEU A 620 40.98 -39.68 16.76
C LEU A 620 41.41 -38.34 16.13
N ILE A 621 42.66 -37.91 16.31
CA ILE A 621 43.24 -36.76 15.59
C ILE A 621 43.35 -36.98 14.07
N HIS A 622 43.26 -38.23 13.60
CA HIS A 622 43.33 -38.57 12.18
C HIS A 622 41.98 -39.04 11.61
N ILE A 623 40.90 -38.98 12.40
CA ILE A 623 39.60 -39.57 12.05
C ILE A 623 38.99 -38.94 10.80
N ILE A 624 39.14 -37.62 10.63
CA ILE A 624 38.62 -36.92 9.44
C ILE A 624 39.47 -37.27 8.22
N SER A 625 40.80 -37.33 8.37
CA SER A 625 41.69 -37.75 7.29
C SER A 625 41.45 -39.21 6.87
N LEU A 626 41.01 -40.07 7.79
CA LEU A 626 40.61 -41.43 7.50
C LEU A 626 39.28 -41.46 6.74
N TYR A 627 38.28 -40.71 7.20
CA TYR A 627 36.99 -40.59 6.50
C TYR A 627 37.18 -40.12 5.06
N GLU A 628 37.92 -39.02 4.84
CA GLU A 628 38.21 -38.48 3.50
C GLU A 628 38.93 -39.52 2.60
N LEU A 629 39.83 -40.32 3.18
CA LEU A 629 40.52 -41.39 2.45
C LEU A 629 39.58 -42.56 2.11
N ILE A 630 38.70 -42.96 3.03
CA ILE A 630 37.72 -44.02 2.78
C ILE A 630 36.71 -43.54 1.74
N GLU A 631 36.29 -42.28 1.77
CA GLU A 631 35.43 -41.67 0.76
C GLU A 631 36.12 -41.62 -0.61
N GLU A 632 37.40 -41.20 -0.69
CA GLU A 632 38.21 -41.23 -1.92
C GLU A 632 38.27 -42.65 -2.51
N VAL A 633 38.48 -43.65 -1.65
CA VAL A 633 38.61 -45.05 -2.07
C VAL A 633 37.25 -45.68 -2.38
N ALA A 634 36.20 -45.32 -1.64
CA ALA A 634 34.82 -45.69 -1.95
C ALA A 634 34.39 -45.11 -3.29
N PHE A 635 34.79 -43.87 -3.59
CA PHE A 635 34.59 -43.28 -4.91
C PHE A 635 35.32 -44.10 -6.00
N ASP A 636 36.58 -44.47 -5.77
CA ASP A 636 37.38 -45.27 -6.70
C ASP A 636 36.92 -46.73 -6.88
N ILE A 637 36.22 -47.34 -5.91
CA ILE A 637 35.85 -48.77 -5.90
C ILE A 637 34.35 -49.00 -6.06
N VAL A 638 33.54 -48.24 -5.33
CA VAL A 638 32.07 -48.32 -5.32
C VAL A 638 31.54 -47.53 -6.49
N LEU A 639 31.90 -46.24 -6.62
CA LEU A 639 31.46 -45.45 -7.76
C LEU A 639 32.15 -45.94 -9.04
N ARG A 640 33.44 -46.28 -9.12
CA ARG A 640 34.00 -46.78 -10.41
C ARG A 640 33.42 -48.12 -10.92
N LYS A 641 32.74 -48.93 -10.07
CA LYS A 641 32.01 -50.16 -10.45
C LYS A 641 30.51 -49.95 -10.58
N ASN A 642 29.89 -49.13 -9.73
CA ASN A 642 28.47 -48.75 -9.82
C ASN A 642 28.25 -47.65 -10.83
N VAL A 643 29.08 -46.62 -10.92
CA VAL A 643 29.20 -45.76 -12.10
C VAL A 643 29.59 -46.60 -13.32
N LYS A 644 30.37 -47.70 -13.25
CA LYS A 644 30.48 -48.60 -14.43
C LYS A 644 29.26 -49.49 -14.67
N ALA A 645 28.40 -49.74 -13.68
CA ALA A 645 27.20 -50.56 -13.80
C ALA A 645 26.02 -49.68 -14.21
N GLU A 646 25.81 -48.53 -13.60
CA GLU A 646 25.04 -47.38 -14.10
C GLU A 646 25.59 -46.82 -15.43
N LEU A 647 26.88 -46.98 -15.79
CA LEU A 647 27.42 -46.67 -17.14
C LEU A 647 27.47 -47.89 -18.10
N ARG A 648 27.11 -49.12 -17.66
CA ARG A 648 27.00 -50.33 -18.53
C ARG A 648 25.55 -50.80 -18.70
N GLU A 649 24.72 -50.56 -17.70
CA GLU A 649 23.25 -50.54 -17.72
C GLU A 649 22.72 -49.14 -18.07
N ALA A 650 23.58 -48.11 -18.12
CA ALA A 650 23.47 -47.15 -19.21
C ALA A 650 23.82 -47.91 -20.49
N GLU A 651 22.76 -48.44 -21.11
CA GLU A 651 22.60 -48.26 -22.54
C GLU A 651 23.22 -46.93 -22.95
N LEU A 652 24.08 -46.94 -23.98
CA LEU A 652 24.51 -45.77 -24.76
C LEU A 652 23.65 -44.52 -24.48
N ASP A 653 24.26 -43.55 -23.79
CA ASP A 653 23.84 -42.16 -23.59
C ASP A 653 22.33 -41.88 -23.71
N ASP A 654 21.65 -41.78 -22.56
CA ASP A 654 20.35 -41.10 -22.46
C ASP A 654 20.49 -39.57 -22.44
N GLN A 655 21.73 -39.04 -22.47
CA GLN A 655 21.98 -37.65 -22.82
C GLN A 655 22.36 -37.57 -24.29
N VAL A 656 21.36 -37.58 -25.15
CA VAL A 656 21.43 -36.62 -26.26
C VAL A 656 21.33 -35.23 -25.62
N ASN A 657 22.44 -34.74 -25.03
CA ASN A 657 22.47 -33.37 -24.54
C ASN A 657 22.31 -32.42 -25.74
N ILE A 658 21.89 -31.17 -25.50
CA ILE A 658 21.74 -30.19 -26.58
C ILE A 658 23.02 -30.13 -27.41
N GLU A 659 24.19 -30.26 -26.80
CA GLU A 659 25.49 -30.25 -27.48
C GLU A 659 25.68 -31.43 -28.44
N SER A 660 25.08 -32.60 -28.19
CA SER A 660 25.14 -33.79 -29.06
C SER A 660 24.15 -33.70 -30.22
N ILE A 661 22.96 -33.12 -30.00
CA ILE A 661 22.06 -32.70 -31.09
C ILE A 661 22.73 -31.61 -31.93
N LEU A 662 23.24 -30.55 -31.29
CA LEU A 662 23.92 -29.45 -31.96
C LEU A 662 25.19 -29.95 -32.68
N PHE A 663 25.94 -30.89 -32.13
CA PHE A 663 27.09 -31.51 -32.79
C PHE A 663 26.68 -32.32 -34.03
N LEU A 664 25.62 -33.14 -33.93
CA LEU A 664 25.06 -33.84 -35.09
C LEU A 664 24.56 -32.85 -36.16
N LEU A 665 24.01 -31.71 -35.75
CA LEU A 665 23.51 -30.65 -36.64
C LEU A 665 24.63 -29.80 -37.25
N ASP A 666 25.68 -29.49 -36.50
CA ASP A 666 26.87 -28.80 -36.98
C ASP A 666 27.67 -29.70 -37.92
N PHE A 667 27.71 -31.00 -37.64
CA PHE A 667 28.25 -32.01 -38.57
C PHE A 667 27.49 -32.05 -39.90
N LEU A 668 26.16 -31.83 -39.88
CA LEU A 668 25.32 -31.69 -41.07
C LEU A 668 25.47 -30.33 -41.78
N LYS A 669 25.97 -29.28 -41.09
CA LYS A 669 26.19 -27.93 -41.62
C LYS A 669 27.61 -27.68 -42.15
N LEU A 670 28.61 -28.47 -41.77
CA LEU A 670 29.98 -28.37 -42.30
C LEU A 670 29.97 -28.54 -43.82
N GLU A 671 30.49 -27.56 -44.58
CA GLU A 671 30.70 -27.67 -46.03
C GLU A 671 32.05 -28.37 -46.35
N PRO A 672 32.07 -29.56 -46.99
CA PRO A 672 33.25 -30.12 -47.60
C PRO A 672 33.14 -30.09 -49.15
N SER A 673 34.30 -30.09 -49.79
CA SER A 673 34.51 -29.77 -51.20
C SER A 673 33.97 -30.77 -52.25
N ASP A 674 33.21 -31.82 -51.89
CA ASP A 674 32.73 -32.83 -52.85
C ASP A 674 31.26 -33.24 -52.64
N LYS A 675 30.46 -33.12 -53.73
CA LYS A 675 29.00 -33.13 -53.72
C LYS A 675 28.40 -34.55 -53.62
N ASN A 676 29.09 -35.58 -54.11
CA ASN A 676 28.58 -36.96 -54.12
C ASN A 676 28.71 -37.68 -52.76
N SER A 677 29.73 -37.33 -51.96
CA SER A 677 29.93 -37.89 -50.62
C SER A 677 28.91 -37.33 -49.61
N ARG A 678 28.39 -36.12 -49.87
CA ARG A 678 27.37 -35.41 -49.09
C ARG A 678 26.01 -36.08 -49.15
N ASP A 679 25.54 -36.37 -50.35
CA ASP A 679 24.20 -36.95 -50.54
C ASP A 679 24.15 -38.36 -49.93
N LEU A 680 25.22 -39.15 -50.07
CA LEU A 680 25.31 -40.48 -49.49
C LEU A 680 25.41 -40.47 -47.95
N ALA A 681 26.18 -39.56 -47.34
CA ALA A 681 26.28 -39.47 -45.88
C ALA A 681 24.96 -38.99 -45.25
N ASN A 682 24.30 -38.01 -45.85
CA ASN A 682 22.99 -37.54 -45.41
C ASN A 682 21.91 -38.62 -45.59
N GLU A 683 21.92 -39.35 -46.71
CA GLU A 683 20.97 -40.42 -46.97
C GLU A 683 21.16 -41.59 -46.00
N VAL A 684 22.40 -41.98 -45.69
CA VAL A 684 22.70 -43.02 -44.68
C VAL A 684 22.30 -42.58 -43.28
N LEU A 685 22.58 -41.34 -42.88
CA LEU A 685 22.18 -40.83 -41.57
C LEU A 685 20.65 -40.75 -41.43
N HIS A 686 19.96 -40.31 -42.50
CA HIS A 686 18.50 -40.29 -42.56
C HIS A 686 17.90 -41.69 -42.45
N ILE A 687 18.48 -42.68 -43.14
CA ILE A 687 18.04 -44.08 -43.04
C ILE A 687 18.26 -44.62 -41.62
N VAL A 688 19.39 -44.32 -40.98
CA VAL A 688 19.70 -44.76 -39.60
C VAL A 688 18.73 -44.14 -38.58
N ILE A 689 18.42 -42.86 -38.70
CA ILE A 689 17.49 -42.17 -37.79
C ILE A 689 16.05 -42.62 -38.05
N GLN A 690 15.65 -42.87 -39.30
CA GLN A 690 14.31 -43.40 -39.63
C GLN A 690 14.14 -44.88 -39.27
N SER A 691 15.21 -45.67 -39.21
CA SER A 691 15.12 -47.10 -38.88
C SER A 691 15.29 -47.40 -37.39
N ASN A 692 15.75 -46.44 -36.58
CA ASN A 692 16.03 -46.63 -35.15
C ASN A 692 14.98 -45.95 -34.26
N LEU A 693 13.94 -46.70 -33.88
CA LEU A 693 12.86 -46.24 -33.00
C LEU A 693 13.36 -45.76 -31.63
N THR A 694 14.38 -46.43 -31.08
CA THR A 694 14.97 -46.08 -29.77
C THR A 694 15.62 -44.71 -29.82
N LEU A 695 16.40 -44.43 -30.87
CA LEU A 695 17.05 -43.12 -31.06
C LEU A 695 16.01 -41.99 -31.20
N ARG A 696 14.93 -42.20 -31.98
CA ARG A 696 13.85 -41.20 -32.11
C ARG A 696 13.10 -40.96 -30.79
N THR A 697 12.87 -42.01 -30.01
CA THR A 697 12.22 -41.91 -28.70
C THR A 697 13.09 -41.13 -27.71
N LYS A 698 14.42 -41.35 -27.73
CA LYS A 698 15.38 -40.61 -26.91
C LYS A 698 15.49 -39.14 -27.30
N ILE A 699 15.56 -38.82 -28.61
CA ILE A 699 15.55 -37.44 -29.10
C ILE A 699 14.27 -36.73 -28.68
N LYS A 700 13.11 -37.39 -28.83
CA LYS A 700 11.82 -36.87 -28.36
C LYS A 700 11.84 -36.59 -26.87
N ARG A 701 12.26 -37.54 -26.04
CA ARG A 701 12.34 -37.35 -24.59
C ARG A 701 13.25 -36.18 -24.20
N SER A 702 14.45 -36.11 -24.80
CA SER A 702 15.43 -35.06 -24.53
C SER A 702 14.92 -33.66 -24.90
N LEU A 703 14.19 -33.54 -26.01
CA LEU A 703 13.58 -32.27 -26.39
C LEU A 703 12.44 -31.86 -25.44
N TYR A 704 11.66 -32.80 -24.89
CA TYR A 704 10.58 -32.47 -23.94
C TYR A 704 11.10 -32.17 -22.53
N GLU A 705 12.22 -32.77 -22.09
CA GLU A 705 12.83 -32.51 -20.78
C GLU A 705 13.69 -31.24 -20.74
N LEU A 706 13.78 -30.50 -21.85
CA LEU A 706 14.66 -29.34 -22.00
C LEU A 706 14.17 -28.13 -21.17
N SER A 707 15.01 -27.65 -20.26
CA SER A 707 14.81 -26.37 -19.57
C SER A 707 15.23 -25.20 -20.47
N VAL A 708 14.28 -24.52 -21.10
CA VAL A 708 14.57 -23.42 -22.03
C VAL A 708 14.72 -22.10 -21.29
N ASP A 709 15.86 -21.44 -21.47
CA ASP A 709 16.10 -20.05 -21.11
C ASP A 709 16.26 -19.16 -22.36
N LEU A 710 16.51 -17.86 -22.16
CA LEU A 710 16.66 -16.89 -23.26
C LEU A 710 17.79 -17.23 -24.25
N GLY A 711 18.88 -17.84 -23.78
CA GLY A 711 20.06 -18.15 -24.60
C GLY A 711 19.80 -19.26 -25.61
N HIS A 712 18.95 -20.22 -25.28
CA HIS A 712 18.71 -21.42 -26.09
C HIS A 712 17.66 -21.24 -27.20
N LEU A 713 16.92 -20.11 -27.25
CA LEU A 713 15.77 -19.95 -28.15
C LEU A 713 16.14 -19.89 -29.64
N ASN A 714 17.29 -19.29 -29.98
CA ASN A 714 17.74 -19.24 -31.36
C ASN A 714 18.20 -20.61 -31.85
N ASP A 715 18.91 -21.35 -31.00
CA ASP A 715 19.36 -22.71 -31.31
C ASP A 715 18.16 -23.64 -31.51
N LEU A 716 17.15 -23.54 -30.64
CA LEU A 716 15.92 -24.32 -30.77
C LEU A 716 15.14 -23.98 -32.05
N ARG A 717 15.11 -22.71 -32.46
CA ARG A 717 14.53 -22.29 -33.75
C ARG A 717 15.26 -22.95 -34.91
N ASP A 718 16.59 -22.87 -34.91
CA ASP A 718 17.40 -23.43 -36.00
C ASP A 718 17.28 -24.97 -36.06
N ILE A 719 17.09 -25.64 -34.91
CA ILE A 719 16.79 -27.08 -34.84
C ILE A 719 15.42 -27.38 -35.49
N LEU A 720 14.38 -26.61 -35.16
CA LEU A 720 13.00 -26.90 -35.56
C LEU A 720 12.64 -26.45 -36.98
N HIS A 721 13.37 -25.48 -37.56
CA HIS A 721 13.07 -24.92 -38.88
C HIS A 721 14.04 -25.36 -40.00
N SER A 722 15.16 -26.01 -39.69
CA SER A 722 16.04 -26.57 -40.71
C SER A 722 15.39 -27.79 -41.40
N GLY A 723 15.16 -27.70 -42.72
CA GLY A 723 14.61 -28.81 -43.53
C GLY A 723 15.48 -30.07 -43.53
N ILE A 724 16.75 -29.94 -43.15
CA ILE A 724 17.70 -31.06 -42.97
C ILE A 724 17.33 -31.91 -41.74
N ASN A 725 16.51 -31.40 -40.83
CA ASN A 725 16.20 -32.05 -39.55
C ASN A 725 14.87 -32.82 -39.55
N ALA A 726 14.14 -32.84 -40.67
CA ALA A 726 12.82 -33.46 -40.76
C ALA A 726 12.81 -34.95 -40.31
N PRO A 727 13.85 -35.77 -40.55
CA PRO A 727 13.89 -37.15 -40.07
C PRO A 727 14.19 -37.30 -38.57
N LEU A 728 14.89 -36.33 -37.95
CA LEU A 728 15.13 -36.28 -36.50
C LEU A 728 13.84 -35.95 -35.73
N LEU A 729 13.00 -35.10 -36.31
CA LEU A 729 11.76 -34.61 -35.70
C LEU A 729 10.52 -35.42 -36.11
N TYR A 730 10.69 -36.54 -36.81
CA TYR A 730 9.60 -37.30 -37.44
C TYR A 730 8.47 -37.71 -36.47
N ASP A 731 8.82 -38.13 -35.24
CA ASP A 731 7.86 -38.56 -34.20
C ASP A 731 7.42 -37.41 -33.25
N ILE A 732 7.84 -36.18 -33.55
CA ILE A 732 7.67 -34.99 -32.72
C ILE A 732 6.70 -34.04 -33.40
N ASN A 733 5.53 -33.85 -32.80
CA ASN A 733 4.68 -32.74 -33.19
C ASN A 733 5.32 -31.43 -32.71
N LYS A 734 5.80 -30.63 -33.66
CA LYS A 734 6.47 -29.34 -33.43
C LYS A 734 5.67 -28.42 -32.51
N ILE A 735 4.35 -28.32 -32.72
CA ILE A 735 3.48 -27.43 -31.94
C ILE A 735 3.32 -27.95 -30.50
N ASP A 736 3.11 -29.26 -30.33
CA ASP A 736 2.95 -29.84 -28.98
C ASP A 736 4.24 -29.71 -28.17
N LEU A 737 5.42 -29.86 -28.81
CA LEU A 737 6.72 -29.63 -28.18
C LEU A 737 6.87 -28.17 -27.76
N LEU A 738 6.60 -27.21 -28.65
CA LEU A 738 6.71 -25.78 -28.34
C LEU A 738 5.77 -25.37 -27.19
N ILE A 739 4.54 -25.89 -27.18
CA ILE A 739 3.58 -25.66 -26.09
C ILE A 739 4.11 -26.24 -24.77
N HIS A 740 4.68 -27.45 -24.79
CA HIS A 740 5.26 -28.08 -23.60
C HIS A 740 6.42 -27.25 -23.04
N LEU A 741 7.39 -26.89 -23.88
CA LEU A 741 8.55 -26.09 -23.50
C LEU A 741 8.16 -24.72 -22.95
N LEU A 742 7.17 -24.07 -23.56
CA LEU A 742 6.66 -22.79 -23.09
C LEU A 742 6.02 -22.90 -21.69
N LYS A 743 5.33 -24.00 -21.38
CA LYS A 743 4.72 -24.25 -20.07
C LYS A 743 5.74 -24.63 -18.98
N HIS A 744 6.84 -25.27 -19.35
CA HIS A 744 7.89 -25.76 -18.43
C HIS A 744 9.17 -24.90 -18.43
N ARG A 745 9.07 -23.64 -18.88
CA ARG A 745 10.18 -22.66 -18.88
C ARG A 745 10.70 -22.35 -17.47
N THR A 746 11.98 -22.00 -17.36
CA THR A 746 12.62 -21.60 -16.09
C THR A 746 12.59 -20.09 -15.84
N THR A 747 12.36 -19.29 -16.88
CA THR A 747 12.36 -17.81 -16.80
C THR A 747 11.05 -17.20 -17.29
N CYS A 748 10.54 -16.22 -16.54
CA CYS A 748 9.32 -15.47 -16.87
C CYS A 748 9.68 -13.99 -17.02
N SER A 749 10.35 -13.61 -18.11
CA SER A 749 10.76 -12.23 -18.37
C SER A 749 10.22 -11.71 -19.70
N PHE A 750 10.05 -10.38 -19.81
CA PHE A 750 9.62 -9.73 -21.05
C PHE A 750 10.56 -10.04 -22.23
N ALA A 751 11.88 -10.09 -21.98
CA ALA A 751 12.88 -10.44 -22.98
C ALA A 751 12.68 -11.87 -23.50
N PHE A 752 12.37 -12.82 -22.61
CA PHE A 752 12.10 -14.20 -22.98
C PHE A 752 10.86 -14.32 -23.89
N TYR A 753 9.72 -13.74 -23.50
CA TYR A 753 8.50 -13.84 -24.31
C TYR A 753 8.61 -13.13 -25.66
N THR A 754 9.30 -12.00 -25.72
CA THR A 754 9.57 -11.27 -26.96
C THR A 754 10.47 -12.08 -27.89
N GLN A 755 11.51 -12.73 -27.36
CA GLN A 755 12.38 -13.59 -28.16
C GLN A 755 11.66 -14.87 -28.60
N TRP A 756 10.86 -15.48 -27.71
CA TRP A 756 10.02 -16.64 -28.05
C TRP A 756 9.07 -16.32 -29.20
N PHE A 757 8.42 -15.15 -29.14
CA PHE A 757 7.56 -14.64 -30.20
C PHE A 757 8.30 -14.56 -31.54
N ARG A 758 9.48 -13.92 -31.55
CA ARG A 758 10.30 -13.78 -32.75
C ARG A 758 10.78 -15.12 -33.32
N CYS A 759 11.04 -16.09 -32.46
CA CYS A 759 11.53 -17.40 -32.89
C CYS A 759 10.44 -18.34 -33.40
N PHE A 760 9.23 -18.32 -32.81
CA PHE A 760 8.25 -19.40 -33.03
C PHE A 760 6.85 -18.94 -33.42
N ILE A 761 6.50 -17.68 -33.18
CA ILE A 761 5.19 -17.12 -33.58
C ILE A 761 5.27 -16.46 -34.95
N ILE A 762 6.45 -15.98 -35.36
CA ILE A 762 6.62 -15.44 -36.72
C ILE A 762 6.91 -16.63 -37.66
N PRO A 763 6.06 -16.88 -38.67
CA PRO A 763 6.25 -18.00 -39.59
C PRO A 763 7.51 -17.79 -40.43
N ASP A 764 8.28 -18.86 -40.62
CA ASP A 764 9.49 -18.84 -41.44
C ASP A 764 9.14 -18.85 -42.94
N GLN A 765 9.98 -18.22 -43.77
CA GLN A 765 9.72 -18.09 -45.21
C GLN A 765 9.73 -19.42 -45.97
N GLN A 766 10.29 -20.49 -45.40
CA GLN A 766 10.57 -21.77 -46.07
C GLN A 766 9.53 -22.88 -45.85
N GLU A 767 8.56 -22.73 -44.93
CA GLU A 767 7.59 -23.81 -44.59
C GLU A 767 6.30 -23.82 -45.46
N GLN A 768 6.27 -23.07 -46.56
CA GLN A 768 5.07 -22.92 -47.39
C GLN A 768 4.99 -24.00 -48.47
N GLY A 769 4.01 -24.92 -48.36
CA GLY A 769 3.62 -25.75 -49.51
C GLY A 769 2.78 -27.01 -49.28
N LEU A 770 2.57 -27.49 -48.04
CA LEU A 770 2.05 -28.85 -47.82
C LEU A 770 0.85 -29.01 -46.88
N MET A 771 0.35 -27.94 -46.26
CA MET A 771 -0.77 -27.99 -45.30
C MET A 771 -2.00 -27.22 -45.83
N SER A 772 -3.20 -27.70 -45.51
CA SER A 772 -4.43 -26.94 -45.79
C SER A 772 -4.50 -25.72 -44.89
N MET A 773 -4.95 -24.57 -45.42
CA MET A 773 -5.06 -23.29 -44.70
C MET A 773 -5.75 -23.42 -43.32
N ASP A 774 -6.75 -24.29 -43.20
CA ASP A 774 -7.47 -24.51 -41.94
C ASP A 774 -6.62 -25.18 -40.85
N ARG A 775 -5.74 -26.13 -41.21
CA ARG A 775 -4.85 -26.81 -40.26
C ARG A 775 -3.73 -25.91 -39.79
N GLU A 776 -3.17 -25.13 -40.71
CA GLU A 776 -2.15 -24.12 -40.40
C GLU A 776 -2.69 -23.08 -39.42
N ARG A 777 -3.91 -22.59 -39.66
CA ARG A 777 -4.61 -21.66 -38.78
C ARG A 777 -4.85 -22.25 -37.37
N GLU A 778 -5.34 -23.50 -37.29
CA GLU A 778 -5.60 -24.15 -36.00
C GLU A 778 -4.31 -24.33 -35.18
N GLN A 779 -3.22 -24.76 -35.83
CA GLN A 779 -1.93 -24.92 -35.18
C GLN A 779 -1.34 -23.59 -34.71
N TYR A 780 -1.42 -22.56 -35.54
CA TYR A 780 -1.00 -21.20 -35.20
C TYR A 780 -1.78 -20.67 -33.99
N GLN A 781 -3.11 -20.80 -34.00
CA GLN A 781 -3.97 -20.36 -32.91
C GLN A 781 -3.64 -21.08 -31.61
N ARG A 782 -3.44 -22.40 -31.63
CA ARG A 782 -3.05 -23.19 -30.44
C ARG A 782 -1.75 -22.71 -29.82
N LEU A 783 -0.76 -22.38 -30.65
CA LEU A 783 0.53 -21.87 -30.16
C LEU A 783 0.39 -20.47 -29.56
N LEU A 784 -0.40 -19.61 -30.21
CA LEU A 784 -0.67 -18.25 -29.75
C LEU A 784 -1.49 -18.21 -28.45
N ASP A 785 -2.50 -19.08 -28.32
CA ASP A 785 -3.28 -19.27 -27.10
C ASP A 785 -2.36 -19.72 -25.94
N SER A 786 -1.46 -20.68 -26.21
CA SER A 786 -0.51 -21.12 -25.19
C SER A 786 0.46 -20.00 -24.79
N TRP A 787 0.99 -19.24 -25.76
CA TRP A 787 1.89 -18.11 -25.49
C TRP A 787 1.21 -17.05 -24.64
N THR A 788 0.02 -16.61 -25.04
CA THR A 788 -0.75 -15.63 -24.26
C THR A 788 -1.16 -16.14 -22.89
N SER A 789 -1.57 -17.40 -22.74
CA SER A 789 -1.96 -17.97 -21.43
C SER A 789 -0.83 -17.92 -20.38
N CYS A 790 0.44 -17.85 -20.82
CA CYS A 790 1.59 -17.81 -19.94
C CYS A 790 1.80 -16.45 -19.25
N PHE A 791 1.19 -15.38 -19.74
CA PHE A 791 1.32 -14.02 -19.18
C PHE A 791 -0.01 -13.25 -19.11
N ALA A 792 -1.12 -13.78 -19.63
CA ALA A 792 -2.42 -13.09 -19.66
C ALA A 792 -2.92 -12.66 -18.27
N TYR A 793 -2.56 -13.41 -17.22
CA TYR A 793 -2.91 -13.11 -15.82
C TYR A 793 -1.85 -12.27 -15.08
N ASP A 794 -0.68 -12.06 -15.68
CA ASP A 794 0.39 -11.21 -15.15
C ASP A 794 0.24 -9.80 -15.74
N ARG A 795 -0.25 -8.87 -14.90
CA ARG A 795 -0.57 -7.50 -15.32
C ARG A 795 0.65 -6.77 -15.86
N ASP A 796 1.80 -6.90 -15.22
CA ASP A 796 3.02 -6.16 -15.57
C ASP A 796 3.62 -6.70 -16.87
N MET A 797 3.59 -8.03 -17.03
CA MET A 797 4.06 -8.69 -18.25
C MET A 797 3.16 -8.38 -19.45
N LEU A 798 1.83 -8.48 -19.28
CA LEU A 798 0.88 -8.13 -20.34
C LEU A 798 1.01 -6.65 -20.72
N THR A 799 1.16 -5.75 -19.74
CA THR A 799 1.40 -4.31 -19.96
C THR A 799 2.69 -4.10 -20.78
N SER A 800 3.78 -4.78 -20.41
CA SER A 800 5.06 -4.69 -21.12
C SER A 800 4.97 -5.20 -22.57
N ILE A 801 4.26 -6.31 -22.80
CA ILE A 801 4.02 -6.85 -24.14
C ILE A 801 3.16 -5.90 -24.97
N MET A 802 2.11 -5.33 -24.38
CA MET A 802 1.23 -4.39 -25.05
C MET A 802 1.94 -3.07 -25.40
N MET A 803 2.83 -2.56 -24.54
CA MET A 803 3.66 -1.39 -24.84
C MET A 803 4.59 -1.59 -26.04
N ASN A 804 4.97 -2.85 -26.31
CA ASN A 804 5.86 -3.22 -27.41
C ASN A 804 5.11 -3.91 -28.56
N ILE A 805 3.77 -3.84 -28.59
CA ILE A 805 2.96 -4.56 -29.57
C ILE A 805 3.28 -4.12 -31.00
N ASP A 806 3.57 -2.84 -31.21
CA ASP A 806 3.96 -2.30 -32.51
C ASP A 806 5.25 -2.94 -33.02
N GLU A 807 6.26 -3.13 -32.15
CA GLU A 807 7.50 -3.81 -32.53
C GLU A 807 7.24 -5.28 -32.91
N LEU A 808 6.36 -5.96 -32.16
CA LEU A 808 5.96 -7.33 -32.46
C LEU A 808 5.22 -7.42 -33.80
N ILE A 809 4.31 -6.49 -34.08
CA ILE A 809 3.56 -6.41 -35.34
C ILE A 809 4.50 -6.07 -36.52
N ILE A 810 5.47 -5.16 -36.32
CA ILE A 810 6.50 -4.83 -37.32
C ILE A 810 7.36 -6.05 -37.62
N SER A 811 7.58 -6.94 -36.66
CA SER A 811 8.41 -8.13 -36.89
C SER A 811 7.86 -9.05 -38.00
N PHE A 812 6.57 -8.98 -38.34
CA PHE A 812 5.97 -9.71 -39.47
C PHE A 812 6.35 -9.14 -40.86
N THR A 813 6.87 -7.90 -40.95
CA THR A 813 7.11 -7.21 -42.24
C THR A 813 8.15 -7.91 -43.11
N ASN A 814 8.95 -8.83 -42.56
CA ASN A 814 10.01 -9.53 -43.28
C ASN A 814 9.57 -10.88 -43.89
N THR A 815 8.30 -11.28 -43.81
CA THR A 815 7.82 -12.60 -44.30
C THR A 815 6.96 -12.48 -45.57
N SER A 816 6.88 -13.54 -46.39
CA SER A 816 6.18 -13.56 -47.69
C SER A 816 4.65 -13.66 -47.59
N ASN A 817 4.08 -14.18 -46.48
CA ASN A 817 2.63 -14.28 -46.22
C ASN A 817 2.14 -13.19 -45.24
N ARG A 818 2.49 -11.92 -45.54
CA ARG A 818 2.37 -10.76 -44.64
C ARG A 818 1.01 -10.58 -43.95
N ASN A 819 -0.10 -10.92 -44.60
CA ASN A 819 -1.40 -10.39 -44.20
C ASN A 819 -2.21 -11.30 -43.26
N ASP A 820 -2.14 -12.63 -43.41
CA ASP A 820 -3.07 -13.51 -42.68
C ASP A 820 -2.60 -13.76 -41.23
N HIS A 821 -1.34 -14.14 -41.01
CA HIS A 821 -0.79 -14.37 -39.67
C HIS A 821 -0.74 -13.09 -38.84
N GLN A 822 -0.35 -11.97 -39.45
CA GLN A 822 -0.37 -10.66 -38.80
C GLN A 822 -1.80 -10.29 -38.39
N SER A 823 -2.80 -10.50 -39.27
CA SER A 823 -4.21 -10.26 -38.98
C SER A 823 -4.74 -11.18 -37.87
N TRP A 824 -4.36 -12.46 -37.85
CA TRP A 824 -4.73 -13.41 -36.79
C TRP A 824 -4.12 -13.02 -35.45
N PHE A 825 -2.83 -12.64 -35.43
CA PHE A 825 -2.16 -12.15 -34.23
C PHE A 825 -2.83 -10.89 -33.68
N ILE A 826 -3.06 -9.89 -34.52
CA ILE A 826 -3.75 -8.66 -34.14
C ILE A 826 -5.14 -9.00 -33.58
N HIS A 827 -5.90 -9.86 -34.27
CA HIS A 827 -7.23 -10.25 -33.82
C HIS A 827 -7.19 -10.92 -32.44
N HIS A 828 -6.22 -11.79 -32.20
CA HIS A 828 -6.04 -12.48 -30.92
C HIS A 828 -5.69 -11.52 -29.79
N MET A 829 -4.70 -10.65 -30.00
CA MET A 829 -4.28 -9.66 -28.99
C MET A 829 -5.38 -8.65 -28.69
N VAL A 830 -6.13 -8.22 -29.70
CA VAL A 830 -7.34 -7.41 -29.50
C VAL A 830 -8.35 -8.20 -28.67
N ASN A 831 -8.69 -9.44 -29.05
CA ASN A 831 -9.64 -10.25 -28.28
C ASN A 831 -9.24 -10.44 -26.82
N LEU A 832 -7.94 -10.65 -26.56
CA LEU A 832 -7.35 -10.76 -25.23
C LEU A 832 -7.60 -9.49 -24.40
N CYS A 833 -7.46 -8.30 -24.99
CA CYS A 833 -7.78 -7.05 -24.29
C CYS A 833 -9.24 -7.02 -23.80
N PHE A 834 -10.16 -7.70 -24.50
CA PHE A 834 -11.59 -7.77 -24.21
C PHE A 834 -12.04 -9.07 -23.52
N GLN A 835 -11.13 -9.89 -22.97
CA GLN A 835 -11.49 -11.01 -22.08
C GLN A 835 -11.72 -10.47 -20.64
N GLU A 836 -12.64 -11.03 -19.85
CA GLU A 836 -12.84 -10.68 -18.41
C GLU A 836 -12.91 -9.19 -17.99
N ASN A 837 -13.49 -8.29 -18.81
CA ASN A 837 -13.49 -6.83 -18.53
C ASN A 837 -12.06 -6.25 -18.33
N THR A 838 -11.03 -6.86 -18.93
CA THR A 838 -9.63 -6.46 -18.76
C THR A 838 -9.25 -5.18 -19.47
N VAL A 839 -10.07 -4.66 -20.40
CA VAL A 839 -9.76 -3.44 -21.18
C VAL A 839 -9.34 -2.27 -20.27
N PHE A 840 -9.99 -2.15 -19.11
CA PHE A 840 -9.73 -1.10 -18.12
C PHE A 840 -8.88 -1.57 -16.93
N ARG A 841 -8.54 -2.88 -16.85
CA ARG A 841 -7.61 -3.43 -15.86
C ARG A 841 -6.17 -3.45 -16.37
N ILE A 842 -5.96 -3.63 -17.67
CA ILE A 842 -4.70 -3.29 -18.33
C ILE A 842 -4.58 -1.77 -18.14
N THR A 843 -3.61 -1.30 -17.36
CA THR A 843 -3.38 0.13 -17.07
C THR A 843 -3.51 0.97 -18.35
N ALA A 844 -3.98 2.22 -18.32
CA ALA A 844 -4.15 3.04 -19.54
C ALA A 844 -2.89 3.16 -20.41
N ASN A 845 -1.75 3.02 -19.77
CA ASN A 845 -0.43 3.32 -20.29
C ASN A 845 -0.07 2.61 -21.61
N PRO A 846 -0.26 1.28 -21.81
CA PRO A 846 0.09 0.60 -23.05
C PRO A 846 -0.72 1.04 -24.25
N LEU A 847 -2.02 1.33 -24.08
CA LEU A 847 -2.88 1.74 -25.19
C LEU A 847 -2.44 3.09 -25.78
N ALA A 848 -1.77 3.94 -24.99
CA ALA A 848 -1.21 5.21 -25.42
C ALA A 848 -0.06 5.08 -26.41
N PHE A 849 0.72 3.99 -26.30
CA PHE A 849 1.92 3.78 -27.11
C PHE A 849 1.66 3.05 -28.43
N ILE A 850 0.44 2.53 -28.63
CA ILE A 850 0.07 1.79 -29.85
C ILE A 850 -0.17 2.77 -31.00
N LYS A 851 0.65 2.67 -32.04
CA LYS A 851 0.59 3.47 -33.28
C LYS A 851 0.23 2.63 -34.50
N ASN A 852 0.21 1.31 -34.40
CA ASN A 852 -0.15 0.46 -35.54
C ASN A 852 -1.63 0.59 -35.95
N GLN A 853 -1.88 1.13 -37.15
CA GLN A 853 -3.23 1.42 -37.63
C GLN A 853 -4.13 0.18 -37.75
N LEU A 854 -3.60 -0.96 -38.17
CA LEU A 854 -4.39 -2.20 -38.30
C LEU A 854 -4.89 -2.69 -36.94
N PHE A 855 -4.05 -2.59 -35.91
CA PHE A 855 -4.43 -2.90 -34.54
C PHE A 855 -5.51 -1.93 -34.05
N ILE A 856 -5.29 -0.62 -34.23
CA ILE A 856 -6.22 0.45 -33.84
C ILE A 856 -7.60 0.23 -34.49
N ASP A 857 -7.66 0.00 -35.80
CA ASP A 857 -8.91 -0.20 -36.52
C ASP A 857 -9.63 -1.48 -36.08
N LYS A 858 -8.89 -2.57 -35.84
CA LYS A 858 -9.48 -3.81 -35.34
C LYS A 858 -9.98 -3.66 -33.90
N PHE A 859 -9.25 -2.94 -33.06
CA PHE A 859 -9.62 -2.64 -31.69
C PHE A 859 -10.92 -1.83 -31.66
N LYS A 860 -11.01 -0.74 -32.43
CA LYS A 860 -12.23 0.09 -32.57
C LYS A 860 -13.44 -0.74 -33.00
N ASN A 861 -13.29 -1.55 -34.05
CA ASN A 861 -14.39 -2.39 -34.54
C ASN A 861 -14.87 -3.41 -33.49
N THR A 862 -13.92 -3.98 -32.74
CA THR A 862 -14.24 -4.93 -31.65
C THR A 862 -14.89 -4.22 -30.46
N PHE A 863 -14.42 -3.01 -30.11
CA PHE A 863 -15.01 -2.15 -29.09
C PHE A 863 -16.46 -1.80 -29.45
N VAL A 864 -16.70 -1.33 -30.67
CA VAL A 864 -18.05 -1.02 -31.16
C VAL A 864 -18.95 -2.25 -31.09
N THR A 865 -18.45 -3.42 -31.51
CA THR A 865 -19.25 -4.66 -31.51
C THR A 865 -19.57 -5.16 -30.10
N LYS A 866 -18.60 -5.11 -29.17
CA LYS A 866 -18.75 -5.63 -27.80
C LYS A 866 -19.46 -4.66 -26.85
N TYR A 867 -19.21 -3.37 -26.95
CA TYR A 867 -19.69 -2.36 -26.00
C TYR A 867 -20.76 -1.41 -26.57
N LEU A 868 -20.70 -1.03 -27.85
CA LEU A 868 -21.59 -0.01 -28.41
C LEU A 868 -22.80 -0.54 -29.19
N ASN A 869 -22.69 -1.71 -29.81
CA ASN A 869 -23.76 -2.32 -30.61
C ASN A 869 -24.61 -3.32 -29.83
N TYR A 870 -24.39 -3.47 -28.52
CA TYR A 870 -25.10 -4.44 -27.68
C TYR A 870 -26.47 -3.92 -27.24
N GLN A 871 -27.35 -3.65 -28.22
CA GLN A 871 -28.77 -3.46 -27.99
C GLN A 871 -29.50 -4.71 -28.52
N SER A 872 -29.93 -5.63 -27.63
CA SER A 872 -31.09 -6.55 -27.79
C SER A 872 -31.00 -7.97 -27.20
N THR A 873 -29.98 -8.38 -26.43
CA THR A 873 -29.97 -9.73 -25.81
C THR A 873 -29.73 -9.72 -24.29
N GLU A 874 -30.72 -10.26 -23.55
CA GLU A 874 -31.07 -10.00 -22.14
C GLU A 874 -30.13 -10.57 -21.05
N SER A 875 -28.83 -10.80 -21.25
CA SER A 875 -28.05 -11.60 -20.26
C SER A 875 -26.62 -11.16 -19.92
N LYS A 876 -26.24 -9.91 -20.14
CA LYS A 876 -24.96 -9.38 -19.61
C LYS A 876 -25.14 -8.04 -18.88
N PRO A 877 -24.31 -7.74 -17.86
CA PRO A 877 -24.41 -6.51 -17.10
C PRO A 877 -24.22 -5.32 -18.05
N THR A 878 -25.26 -4.49 -18.16
CA THR A 878 -25.25 -3.24 -18.89
C THR A 878 -24.24 -2.31 -18.21
N ILE A 879 -23.03 -2.22 -18.76
CA ILE A 879 -22.16 -1.09 -18.45
C ILE A 879 -22.87 0.12 -19.07
N GLU A 880 -23.34 1.05 -18.25
CA GLU A 880 -23.91 2.30 -18.75
C GLU A 880 -22.85 3.03 -19.57
N TYR A 881 -23.23 3.57 -20.75
CA TYR A 881 -22.32 4.36 -21.60
C TYR A 881 -21.60 5.48 -20.84
N ARG A 882 -22.22 5.97 -19.76
CA ARG A 882 -21.66 6.98 -18.85
C ARG A 882 -20.42 6.48 -18.11
N ASP A 883 -20.44 5.25 -17.61
CA ASP A 883 -19.29 4.66 -16.92
C ASP A 883 -18.15 4.36 -17.90
N LEU A 884 -18.50 3.91 -19.10
CA LEU A 884 -17.55 3.68 -20.18
C LEU A 884 -16.83 4.98 -20.58
N LEU A 885 -17.59 6.07 -20.76
CA LEU A 885 -17.02 7.37 -21.11
C LEU A 885 -16.15 7.93 -19.99
N ARG A 886 -16.57 7.82 -18.71
CA ARG A 886 -15.76 8.23 -17.56
C ARG A 886 -14.42 7.50 -17.51
N GLN A 887 -14.44 6.20 -17.76
CA GLN A 887 -13.22 5.41 -17.82
C GLN A 887 -12.32 5.89 -18.97
N LEU A 888 -12.86 6.07 -20.17
CA LEU A 888 -12.08 6.58 -21.32
C LEU A 888 -11.48 7.97 -21.07
N VAL A 889 -12.22 8.88 -20.44
CA VAL A 889 -11.71 10.22 -20.07
C VAL A 889 -10.61 10.14 -19.01
N HIS A 890 -10.75 9.22 -18.05
CA HIS A 890 -9.68 8.96 -17.09
C HIS A 890 -8.42 8.45 -17.79
N LEU A 891 -8.56 7.53 -18.75
CA LEU A 891 -7.44 7.07 -19.58
C LEU A 891 -6.81 8.22 -20.36
N ASP A 892 -7.63 9.09 -20.97
CA ASP A 892 -7.14 10.25 -21.73
C ASP A 892 -6.27 11.16 -20.85
N ASN A 893 -6.74 11.46 -19.63
CA ASN A 893 -6.02 12.24 -18.63
C ASN A 893 -4.70 11.57 -18.20
N GLU A 894 -4.68 10.25 -17.98
CA GLU A 894 -3.43 9.52 -17.67
C GLU A 894 -2.42 9.62 -18.83
N THR A 895 -2.91 9.64 -20.07
CA THR A 895 -2.09 9.77 -21.28
C THR A 895 -1.82 11.20 -21.71
N LYS A 896 -2.31 12.20 -20.96
CA LYS A 896 -2.22 13.64 -21.30
C LYS A 896 -2.69 13.96 -22.72
N GLY A 897 -3.69 13.23 -23.23
CA GLY A 897 -4.21 13.40 -24.59
C GLY A 897 -3.28 12.94 -25.72
N GLU A 898 -2.21 12.20 -25.43
CA GLU A 898 -1.27 11.72 -26.45
C GLU A 898 -1.78 10.48 -27.22
N SER A 899 -2.84 9.82 -26.71
CA SER A 899 -3.35 8.56 -27.27
C SER A 899 -4.45 8.79 -28.31
N GLN A 900 -4.10 8.67 -29.60
CA GLN A 900 -5.08 8.75 -30.69
C GLN A 900 -6.19 7.69 -30.57
N LEU A 901 -5.84 6.46 -30.14
CA LEU A 901 -6.82 5.39 -29.96
C LEU A 901 -7.86 5.76 -28.91
N VAL A 902 -7.45 6.34 -27.78
CA VAL A 902 -8.39 6.75 -26.71
C VAL A 902 -9.32 7.85 -27.20
N LEU A 903 -8.78 8.87 -27.88
CA LEU A 903 -9.59 9.94 -28.46
C LEU A 903 -10.63 9.40 -29.46
N ASP A 904 -10.23 8.45 -30.31
CA ASP A 904 -11.15 7.83 -31.27
C ASP A 904 -12.23 7.00 -30.58
N LEU A 905 -11.91 6.33 -29.47
CA LEU A 905 -12.89 5.59 -28.66
C LEU A 905 -13.87 6.52 -27.93
N ILE A 906 -13.38 7.66 -27.43
CA ILE A 906 -14.22 8.72 -26.85
C ILE A 906 -15.18 9.22 -27.92
N GLN A 907 -14.70 9.54 -29.12
CA GLN A 907 -15.55 9.98 -30.23
C GLN A 907 -16.62 8.94 -30.57
N LEU A 908 -16.25 7.67 -30.77
CA LEU A 908 -17.19 6.60 -31.08
C LEU A 908 -18.25 6.39 -29.99
N THR A 909 -17.86 6.56 -28.73
CA THR A 909 -18.78 6.48 -27.59
C THR A 909 -19.74 7.68 -27.60
N CYS A 910 -19.23 8.89 -27.84
CA CYS A 910 -20.05 10.11 -27.93
C CYS A 910 -21.09 10.05 -29.05
N GLU A 911 -20.77 9.45 -30.19
CA GLU A 911 -21.71 9.26 -31.31
C GLU A 911 -22.95 8.41 -30.93
N LYS A 912 -22.89 7.66 -29.83
CA LYS A 912 -24.00 6.83 -29.32
C LYS A 912 -24.75 7.46 -28.16
N ILE A 913 -24.20 8.50 -27.54
CA ILE A 913 -24.84 9.17 -26.41
C ILE A 913 -25.84 10.19 -26.97
N ASN A 914 -27.11 10.02 -26.61
CA ASN A 914 -28.14 11.01 -26.84
C ASN A 914 -28.45 11.70 -25.52
N ILE A 915 -27.99 12.93 -25.34
CA ILE A 915 -28.26 13.73 -24.14
C ILE A 915 -29.50 14.58 -24.43
N ASP A 916 -30.60 14.26 -23.75
CA ASP A 916 -31.81 15.05 -23.89
C ASP A 916 -31.74 16.36 -23.07
N ARG A 917 -32.67 17.27 -23.35
CA ARG A 917 -32.72 18.58 -22.71
C ARG A 917 -33.07 18.50 -21.21
N GLN A 918 -33.85 17.51 -20.80
CA GLN A 918 -34.25 17.32 -19.40
C GLN A 918 -33.07 16.79 -18.56
N GLU A 919 -32.24 15.94 -19.16
CA GLU A 919 -31.01 15.42 -18.57
C GLU A 919 -30.00 16.55 -18.33
N ILE A 920 -29.79 17.44 -19.30
CA ILE A 920 -28.95 18.64 -19.12
C ILE A 920 -29.49 19.49 -17.95
N LEU A 921 -30.80 19.71 -17.89
CA LEU A 921 -31.43 20.45 -16.78
C LEU A 921 -31.25 19.76 -15.43
N ALA A 922 -31.38 18.43 -15.38
CA ALA A 922 -31.18 17.65 -14.16
C ALA A 922 -29.71 17.69 -13.71
N ASP A 923 -28.77 17.57 -14.64
CA ASP A 923 -27.33 17.70 -14.39
C ASP A 923 -26.97 19.11 -13.87
N MET A 924 -27.76 20.13 -14.17
CA MET A 924 -27.51 21.52 -13.75
C MET A 924 -28.15 21.92 -12.42
N PHE A 925 -29.32 21.37 -12.06
CA PHE A 925 -30.06 21.80 -10.86
C PHE A 925 -30.38 20.70 -9.86
N ALA A 926 -30.43 19.43 -10.30
CA ALA A 926 -30.79 18.32 -9.42
C ALA A 926 -29.55 17.62 -8.86
N ASN A 927 -28.54 17.37 -9.70
CA ASN A 927 -27.38 16.54 -9.35
C ASN A 927 -26.04 17.14 -9.82
N LEU A 928 -25.90 18.47 -9.78
CA LEU A 928 -24.70 19.14 -10.30
C LEU A 928 -23.45 18.75 -9.49
N MET A 929 -22.58 17.97 -10.13
CA MET A 929 -21.29 17.51 -9.62
C MET A 929 -20.27 17.54 -10.74
N ARG A 930 -18.98 17.60 -10.41
CA ARG A 930 -17.89 17.50 -11.42
C ARG A 930 -17.87 16.17 -12.17
N SER A 931 -18.56 15.16 -11.64
CA SER A 931 -18.70 13.83 -12.24
C SER A 931 -19.90 13.71 -13.19
N THR A 932 -20.76 14.74 -13.32
CA THR A 932 -21.89 14.70 -14.26
C THR A 932 -21.39 14.69 -15.70
N LEU A 933 -22.18 14.06 -16.58
CA LEU A 933 -21.83 13.91 -17.98
C LEU A 933 -21.71 15.28 -18.66
N THR A 934 -22.65 16.18 -18.36
CA THR A 934 -22.64 17.55 -18.88
C THR A 934 -21.37 18.31 -18.49
N TYR A 935 -20.95 18.22 -17.22
CA TYR A 935 -19.73 18.90 -16.75
C TYR A 935 -18.47 18.31 -17.41
N ILE A 936 -18.37 16.98 -17.44
CA ILE A 936 -17.23 16.28 -18.08
C ILE A 936 -17.06 16.71 -19.54
N ILE A 937 -18.15 16.70 -20.32
CA ILE A 937 -18.09 17.05 -21.76
C ILE A 937 -17.74 18.52 -21.98
N LEU A 938 -18.16 19.41 -21.10
CA LEU A 938 -17.89 20.84 -21.26
C LEU A 938 -16.44 21.21 -20.94
N PHE A 939 -15.87 20.65 -19.87
CA PHE A 939 -14.61 21.09 -19.29
C PHE A 939 -13.39 20.21 -19.59
N GLN A 940 -13.57 18.96 -20.03
CA GLN A 940 -12.43 18.10 -20.35
C GLN A 940 -11.90 18.39 -21.77
N ASP A 941 -10.58 18.44 -21.91
CA ASP A 941 -9.91 18.90 -23.14
C ASP A 941 -10.22 18.01 -24.36
N CYS A 942 -10.38 16.70 -24.16
CA CYS A 942 -10.69 15.74 -25.22
C CYS A 942 -12.03 16.00 -25.94
N PHE A 943 -12.94 16.78 -25.35
CA PHE A 943 -14.22 17.12 -25.97
C PHE A 943 -14.22 18.46 -26.68
N GLN A 944 -13.15 19.26 -26.60
CA GLN A 944 -13.14 20.62 -27.15
C GLN A 944 -13.50 20.67 -28.64
N THR A 945 -13.09 19.66 -29.41
CA THR A 945 -13.32 19.54 -30.85
C THR A 945 -14.49 18.61 -31.21
N LEU A 946 -15.16 17.99 -30.24
CA LEU A 946 -16.21 17.00 -30.50
C LEU A 946 -17.59 17.67 -30.68
N PRO A 947 -18.41 17.22 -31.65
CA PRO A 947 -19.73 17.80 -31.91
C PRO A 947 -20.70 17.78 -30.71
N ILE A 948 -20.57 16.78 -29.83
CA ILE A 948 -21.43 16.66 -28.64
C ILE A 948 -21.30 17.85 -27.69
N ARG A 949 -20.10 18.43 -27.57
CA ARG A 949 -19.88 19.64 -26.76
C ARG A 949 -20.65 20.83 -27.32
N GLN A 950 -20.58 21.01 -28.65
CA GLN A 950 -21.31 22.06 -29.34
C GLN A 950 -22.84 21.88 -29.21
N MET A 951 -23.33 20.64 -29.31
CA MET A 951 -24.74 20.32 -29.09
C MET A 951 -25.22 20.70 -27.68
N ILE A 952 -24.43 20.38 -26.64
CA ILE A 952 -24.76 20.77 -25.26
C ILE A 952 -24.78 22.30 -25.13
N VAL A 953 -23.77 22.99 -25.68
CA VAL A 953 -23.70 24.46 -25.69
C VAL A 953 -24.95 25.06 -26.36
N GLU A 954 -25.37 24.54 -27.51
CA GLU A 954 -26.58 24.98 -28.21
C GLU A 954 -27.85 24.76 -27.38
N HIS A 955 -27.98 23.59 -26.75
CA HIS A 955 -29.10 23.31 -25.83
C HIS A 955 -29.13 24.26 -24.63
N LEU A 956 -27.96 24.59 -24.07
CA LEU A 956 -27.82 25.55 -22.97
C LEU A 956 -28.17 26.98 -23.41
N VAL A 957 -27.76 27.39 -24.61
CA VAL A 957 -28.15 28.70 -25.16
C VAL A 957 -29.66 28.80 -25.38
N ILE A 958 -30.30 27.72 -25.88
CA ILE A 958 -31.76 27.67 -26.03
C ILE A 958 -32.44 27.75 -24.66
N LEU A 959 -31.93 27.05 -23.64
CA LEU A 959 -32.41 27.16 -22.27
C LEU A 959 -32.28 28.58 -21.72
N TRP A 960 -31.12 29.21 -21.91
CA TRP A 960 -30.91 30.59 -21.49
C TRP A 960 -31.91 31.54 -22.13
N ASN A 961 -32.07 31.50 -23.45
CA ASN A 961 -32.99 32.38 -24.15
C ASN A 961 -34.44 32.20 -23.68
N GLN A 962 -34.83 30.96 -23.35
CA GLN A 962 -36.15 30.72 -22.76
C GLN A 962 -36.30 31.35 -21.37
N TRP A 963 -35.29 31.25 -20.50
CA TRP A 963 -35.35 31.90 -19.18
C TRP A 963 -35.27 33.42 -19.25
N ASP A 964 -34.46 33.96 -20.16
CA ASP A 964 -34.31 35.39 -20.38
C ASP A 964 -35.62 36.02 -20.89
N GLU A 965 -36.34 35.32 -21.77
CA GLU A 965 -37.62 35.78 -22.33
C GLU A 965 -38.80 35.51 -21.38
N HIS A 966 -38.94 34.29 -20.87
CA HIS A 966 -40.14 33.83 -20.16
C HIS A 966 -39.98 33.81 -18.64
N GLY A 967 -38.78 33.98 -18.09
CA GLY A 967 -38.49 33.81 -16.66
C GLY A 967 -38.29 32.36 -16.24
N LEU A 968 -38.04 32.14 -14.95
CA LEU A 968 -37.86 30.81 -14.35
C LEU A 968 -39.11 30.34 -13.60
N TYR A 969 -39.26 29.02 -13.45
CA TYR A 969 -40.29 28.44 -12.59
C TYR A 969 -39.92 28.61 -11.10
N SER A 970 -40.92 28.68 -10.23
CA SER A 970 -40.70 28.85 -8.79
C SER A 970 -39.87 27.72 -8.17
N ASP A 971 -40.07 26.48 -8.62
CA ASP A 971 -39.28 25.29 -8.26
C ASP A 971 -37.78 25.51 -8.55
N GLN A 972 -37.45 25.94 -9.77
CA GLN A 972 -36.05 26.14 -10.20
C GLN A 972 -35.33 27.19 -9.36
N ILE A 973 -36.03 28.28 -9.04
CA ILE A 973 -35.49 29.36 -8.19
C ILE A 973 -35.25 28.85 -6.76
N ASN A 974 -36.22 28.12 -6.18
CA ASN A 974 -36.08 27.58 -4.83
C ASN A 974 -34.96 26.52 -4.75
N ARG A 975 -34.82 25.67 -5.77
CA ARG A 975 -33.68 24.74 -5.87
C ARG A 975 -32.36 25.48 -5.87
N TRP A 976 -32.22 26.49 -6.74
CA TRP A 976 -31.00 27.31 -6.81
C TRP A 976 -30.62 27.90 -5.45
N ILE A 977 -31.59 28.49 -4.74
CA ILE A 977 -31.33 29.14 -3.44
C ILE A 977 -30.81 28.14 -2.42
N ASN A 978 -31.36 26.93 -2.42
CA ASN A 978 -30.98 25.85 -1.51
C ASN A 978 -29.69 25.12 -1.91
N LEU A 979 -29.12 25.40 -3.09
CA LEU A 979 -27.81 24.84 -3.47
C LEU A 979 -26.70 25.40 -2.57
N ALA A 980 -25.76 24.52 -2.22
CA ALA A 980 -24.52 24.89 -1.54
C ALA A 980 -23.68 25.85 -2.41
N PRO A 981 -22.87 26.74 -1.80
CA PRO A 981 -22.07 27.73 -2.53
C PRO A 981 -21.15 27.11 -3.59
N GLU A 982 -20.56 25.95 -3.31
CA GLU A 982 -19.66 25.25 -4.22
C GLU A 982 -20.38 24.78 -5.48
N ILE A 983 -21.62 24.31 -5.33
CA ILE A 983 -22.45 23.83 -6.45
C ILE A 983 -22.93 25.02 -7.29
N LYS A 984 -23.29 26.14 -6.66
CA LYS A 984 -23.59 27.40 -7.36
C LYS A 984 -22.41 27.85 -8.22
N GLN A 985 -21.20 27.79 -7.67
CA GLN A 985 -19.99 28.12 -8.41
C GLN A 985 -19.80 27.23 -9.64
N LEU A 986 -20.01 25.90 -9.53
CA LEU A 986 -19.94 25.00 -10.70
C LEU A 986 -20.92 25.40 -11.80
N SER A 987 -22.13 25.84 -11.43
CA SER A 987 -23.12 26.30 -12.39
C SER A 987 -22.68 27.61 -13.06
N CYS A 988 -22.15 28.55 -12.28
CA CYS A 988 -21.54 29.78 -12.79
C CYS A 988 -20.40 29.47 -13.77
N ASP A 989 -19.53 28.52 -13.45
CA ASP A 989 -18.43 28.10 -14.32
C ASP A 989 -18.97 27.58 -15.66
N ILE A 990 -20.03 26.75 -15.65
CA ILE A 990 -20.69 26.25 -16.88
C ILE A 990 -21.15 27.43 -17.74
N TRP A 991 -21.89 28.38 -17.16
CA TRP A 991 -22.42 29.52 -17.91
C TRP A 991 -21.33 30.48 -18.40
N ASN A 992 -20.27 30.68 -17.61
CA ASN A 992 -19.10 31.44 -18.02
C ASN A 992 -18.42 30.80 -19.23
N LEU A 993 -18.24 29.47 -19.22
CA LEU A 993 -17.65 28.74 -20.33
C LEU A 993 -18.54 28.80 -21.59
N VAL A 994 -19.85 28.57 -21.45
CA VAL A 994 -20.81 28.72 -22.55
C VAL A 994 -20.75 30.13 -23.12
N GLY A 995 -20.63 31.14 -22.25
CA GLY A 995 -20.49 32.54 -22.63
C GLY A 995 -19.21 32.84 -23.39
N GLN A 996 -18.09 32.23 -22.99
CA GLN A 996 -16.83 32.32 -23.72
C GLN A 996 -16.92 31.69 -25.11
N ILE A 997 -17.55 30.52 -25.23
CA ILE A 997 -17.69 29.79 -26.51
C ILE A 997 -18.57 30.58 -27.49
N VAL A 998 -19.68 31.15 -27.01
CA VAL A 998 -20.68 31.85 -27.85
C VAL A 998 -20.42 33.36 -27.92
N GLN A 999 -19.41 33.85 -27.20
CA GLN A 999 -19.06 35.28 -27.07
C GLN A 999 -20.22 36.14 -26.56
N ARG A 1000 -20.95 35.65 -25.55
CA ARG A 1000 -22.06 36.34 -24.88
C ARG A 1000 -21.87 36.26 -23.35
N ASP A 1001 -22.18 37.35 -22.65
CA ASP A 1001 -22.12 37.35 -21.17
C ASP A 1001 -23.42 36.73 -20.60
N PHE A 1002 -23.29 35.58 -19.93
CA PHE A 1002 -24.40 34.87 -19.28
C PHE A 1002 -24.25 34.96 -17.76
N ARG A 1003 -25.00 35.88 -17.13
CA ARG A 1003 -24.96 36.09 -15.68
C ARG A 1003 -26.12 35.38 -14.98
N ILE A 1004 -26.00 34.07 -14.83
CA ILE A 1004 -27.09 33.23 -14.27
C ILE A 1004 -27.54 33.70 -12.89
N GLU A 1005 -26.62 34.11 -12.04
CA GLU A 1005 -26.91 34.57 -10.69
C GLU A 1005 -27.72 35.87 -10.71
N THR A 1006 -27.41 36.80 -11.63
CA THR A 1006 -28.18 38.02 -11.81
C THR A 1006 -29.61 37.71 -12.26
N LEU A 1007 -29.77 36.84 -13.27
CA LEU A 1007 -31.08 36.43 -13.77
C LEU A 1007 -31.94 35.78 -12.69
N ILE A 1008 -31.36 34.83 -11.93
CA ILE A 1008 -32.09 34.13 -10.86
C ILE A 1008 -32.40 35.08 -9.70
N ASN A 1009 -31.48 35.97 -9.32
CA ASN A 1009 -31.72 36.94 -8.25
C ASN A 1009 -32.83 37.93 -8.63
N GLU A 1010 -32.87 38.43 -9.86
CA GLU A 1010 -33.96 39.29 -10.35
C GLU A 1010 -35.31 38.57 -10.27
N GLN A 1011 -35.38 37.32 -10.77
CA GLN A 1011 -36.61 36.52 -10.71
C GLN A 1011 -36.98 36.11 -9.28
N TYR A 1012 -36.01 35.92 -8.39
CA TYR A 1012 -36.25 35.66 -6.98
C TYR A 1012 -36.86 36.88 -6.29
N GLN A 1013 -36.32 38.09 -6.53
CA GLN A 1013 -36.88 39.33 -5.99
C GLN A 1013 -38.32 39.52 -6.48
N GLU A 1014 -38.58 39.32 -7.78
CA GLU A 1014 -39.93 39.38 -8.36
C GLU A 1014 -40.88 38.37 -7.69
N MET A 1015 -40.41 37.13 -7.44
CA MET A 1015 -41.18 36.11 -6.72
C MET A 1015 -41.46 36.53 -5.27
N GLN A 1016 -40.48 37.07 -4.57
CA GLN A 1016 -40.61 37.51 -3.18
C GLN A 1016 -41.54 38.70 -3.03
N GLU A 1017 -41.50 39.68 -3.94
CA GLU A 1017 -42.45 40.79 -3.96
C GLU A 1017 -43.89 40.29 -4.10
N LYS A 1018 -44.14 39.38 -5.04
CA LYS A 1018 -45.46 38.79 -5.26
C LYS A 1018 -45.93 37.94 -4.07
N ARG A 1019 -45.05 37.14 -3.46
CA ARG A 1019 -45.34 36.37 -2.23
C ARG A 1019 -45.54 37.25 -1.00
N LEU A 1020 -44.83 38.36 -0.90
CA LEU A 1020 -45.01 39.34 0.16
C LEU A 1020 -46.38 40.01 0.06
N ILE A 1021 -46.79 40.40 -1.15
CA ILE A 1021 -48.16 40.90 -1.41
C ILE A 1021 -49.19 39.87 -0.96
N GLN A 1022 -49.03 38.62 -1.38
CA GLN A 1022 -49.92 37.52 -1.01
C GLN A 1022 -49.99 37.33 0.52
N THR A 1023 -48.85 37.31 1.21
CA THR A 1023 -48.75 37.09 2.67
C THR A 1023 -49.35 38.25 3.45
N LYS A 1024 -49.07 39.50 3.05
CA LYS A 1024 -49.66 40.70 3.65
C LYS A 1024 -51.19 40.68 3.55
N ILE A 1025 -51.70 40.31 2.37
CA ILE A 1025 -53.14 40.26 2.14
C ILE A 1025 -53.78 39.11 2.91
N LEU A 1026 -53.19 37.91 2.93
CA LEU A 1026 -53.65 36.79 3.75
C LEU A 1026 -53.71 37.17 5.24
N THR A 1027 -52.66 37.79 5.77
CA THR A 1027 -52.60 38.22 7.18
C THR A 1027 -53.69 39.24 7.50
N CYS A 1028 -53.99 40.17 6.58
CA CYS A 1028 -55.11 41.09 6.76
C CYS A 1028 -56.47 40.39 6.64
N LEU A 1029 -56.64 39.45 5.71
CA LEU A 1029 -57.85 38.65 5.53
C LEU A 1029 -58.14 37.76 6.74
N ASP A 1030 -57.11 37.27 7.44
CA ASP A 1030 -57.27 36.51 8.69
C ASP A 1030 -57.91 37.37 9.80
N THR A 1031 -57.63 38.67 9.80
CA THR A 1031 -58.28 39.64 10.71
C THR A 1031 -59.55 40.29 10.14
N TYR A 1032 -59.91 39.96 8.90
CA TYR A 1032 -61.08 40.47 8.21
C TYR A 1032 -62.34 39.70 8.65
N CYS A 1033 -63.47 40.40 8.70
CA CYS A 1033 -64.74 39.85 9.19
C CYS A 1033 -65.09 38.53 8.49
N ASP A 1034 -65.36 37.48 9.27
CA ASP A 1034 -65.66 36.14 8.74
C ASP A 1034 -66.95 36.09 7.91
N ASP A 1035 -67.92 36.96 8.23
CA ASP A 1035 -69.20 37.07 7.52
C ASP A 1035 -69.14 37.96 6.26
N ALA A 1036 -67.96 38.49 5.91
CA ALA A 1036 -67.80 39.35 4.75
C ALA A 1036 -67.88 38.54 3.45
N VAL A 1037 -68.83 38.90 2.58
CA VAL A 1037 -69.14 38.16 1.34
C VAL A 1037 -67.97 38.16 0.35
N ASP A 1038 -67.11 39.18 0.39
CA ASP A 1038 -65.94 39.36 -0.46
C ASP A 1038 -64.68 38.62 0.04
N LYS A 1039 -64.63 38.16 1.30
CA LYS A 1039 -63.47 37.45 1.89
C LYS A 1039 -63.09 36.20 1.09
N GLN A 1040 -64.08 35.36 0.78
CA GLN A 1040 -63.84 34.12 0.02
C GLN A 1040 -63.37 34.41 -1.41
N TYR A 1041 -63.93 35.44 -2.06
CA TYR A 1041 -63.51 35.86 -3.40
C TYR A 1041 -62.02 36.22 -3.44
N TYR A 1042 -61.53 36.96 -2.44
CA TYR A 1042 -60.09 37.29 -2.37
C TYR A 1042 -59.22 36.08 -2.05
N LEU A 1043 -59.66 35.15 -1.20
CA LEU A 1043 -58.96 33.88 -0.94
C LEU A 1043 -58.83 33.03 -2.21
N ASP A 1044 -59.90 32.94 -3.01
CA ASP A 1044 -59.89 32.20 -4.27
C ASP A 1044 -58.92 32.81 -5.29
N LEU A 1045 -58.83 34.15 -5.36
CA LEU A 1045 -57.85 34.85 -6.20
C LEU A 1045 -56.40 34.58 -5.75
N LEU A 1046 -56.14 34.54 -4.44
CA LEU A 1046 -54.82 34.24 -3.89
C LEU A 1046 -54.44 32.76 -4.08
N LEU A 1047 -55.40 31.84 -3.98
CA LEU A 1047 -55.20 30.42 -4.29
C LEU A 1047 -54.92 30.19 -5.77
N ALA A 1048 -55.65 30.87 -6.66
CA ALA A 1048 -55.38 30.80 -8.10
C ALA A 1048 -53.99 31.36 -8.45
N MET A 1049 -53.57 32.45 -7.79
CA MET A 1049 -52.21 32.99 -7.91
C MET A 1049 -51.15 32.00 -7.40
N GLN A 1050 -51.41 31.30 -6.29
CA GLN A 1050 -50.53 30.24 -5.77
C GLN A 1050 -50.39 29.07 -6.76
N GLN A 1051 -51.51 28.59 -7.30
CA GLN A 1051 -51.49 27.51 -8.30
C GLN A 1051 -50.73 27.90 -9.56
N LYS A 1052 -50.80 29.17 -9.98
CA LYS A 1052 -49.98 29.68 -11.09
C LYS A 1052 -48.49 29.68 -10.77
N PHE A 1053 -48.07 29.94 -9.52
CA PHE A 1053 -46.65 29.79 -9.16
C PHE A 1053 -46.13 28.37 -9.29
N ASP A 1054 -47.00 27.36 -9.15
CA ASP A 1054 -46.62 25.95 -9.23
C ASP A 1054 -46.57 25.44 -10.69
N HIS A 1055 -47.19 26.15 -11.63
CA HIS A 1055 -47.36 25.69 -13.01
C HIS A 1055 -46.80 26.63 -14.10
N ASP A 1056 -46.61 27.91 -13.79
CA ASP A 1056 -46.10 28.93 -14.71
C ASP A 1056 -44.77 29.52 -14.23
N THR A 1057 -44.11 30.27 -15.10
CA THR A 1057 -42.90 31.03 -14.75
C THR A 1057 -43.26 32.25 -13.92
N VAL A 1058 -42.36 32.67 -13.01
CA VAL A 1058 -42.60 33.78 -12.09
C VAL A 1058 -43.01 35.06 -12.82
N ARG A 1059 -42.39 35.35 -13.97
CA ARG A 1059 -42.71 36.53 -14.80
C ARG A 1059 -44.15 36.52 -15.33
N LEU A 1060 -44.72 35.36 -15.64
CA LEU A 1060 -46.10 35.23 -16.13
C LEU A 1060 -47.17 35.30 -15.03
N VAL A 1061 -46.76 35.13 -13.76
CA VAL A 1061 -47.69 35.25 -12.62
C VAL A 1061 -47.99 36.72 -12.37
N GLU A 1062 -49.10 37.22 -12.91
CA GLU A 1062 -49.61 38.56 -12.60
C GLU A 1062 -50.34 38.60 -11.26
N VAL A 1063 -50.14 39.67 -10.50
CA VAL A 1063 -50.96 39.96 -9.32
C VAL A 1063 -52.33 40.46 -9.82
N PRO A 1064 -53.45 39.82 -9.45
CA PRO A 1064 -54.77 40.28 -9.88
C PRO A 1064 -55.00 41.75 -9.54
N ARG A 1065 -55.66 42.51 -10.43
CA ARG A 1065 -55.85 43.96 -10.23
C ARG A 1065 -56.65 44.27 -8.97
N GLU A 1066 -57.57 43.38 -8.63
CA GLU A 1066 -58.39 43.41 -7.43
C GLU A 1066 -57.54 43.29 -6.16
N ILE A 1067 -56.53 42.42 -6.19
CA ILE A 1067 -55.55 42.22 -5.11
C ILE A 1067 -54.63 43.45 -5.00
N MET A 1068 -54.19 44.00 -6.13
CA MET A 1068 -53.39 45.23 -6.16
C MET A 1068 -54.14 46.44 -5.60
N ALA A 1069 -55.46 46.53 -5.82
CA ALA A 1069 -56.29 47.60 -5.28
C ALA A 1069 -56.39 47.58 -3.73
N LEU A 1070 -56.16 46.42 -3.10
CA LEU A 1070 -56.18 46.26 -1.65
C LEU A 1070 -54.89 46.71 -0.97
N LEU A 1071 -53.76 46.73 -1.68
CA LEU A 1071 -52.43 47.02 -1.12
C LEU A 1071 -52.35 48.30 -0.29
N PRO A 1072 -52.86 49.47 -0.74
CA PRO A 1072 -52.79 50.71 0.05
C PRO A 1072 -53.54 50.62 1.39
N SER A 1073 -54.61 49.83 1.44
CA SER A 1073 -55.37 49.58 2.67
C SER A 1073 -54.64 48.59 3.57
N VAL A 1074 -54.10 47.53 2.97
CA VAL A 1074 -53.34 46.47 3.67
C VAL A 1074 -52.06 47.04 4.27
N ASP A 1075 -51.31 47.89 3.58
CA ASP A 1075 -50.09 48.51 4.12
C ASP A 1075 -50.39 49.44 5.31
N ARG A 1076 -51.58 50.07 5.35
CA ARG A 1076 -52.03 50.85 6.51
C ARG A 1076 -52.48 49.97 7.68
N LEU A 1077 -53.07 48.82 7.38
CA LEU A 1077 -53.65 47.91 8.37
C LEU A 1077 -52.65 46.91 8.93
N THR A 1078 -51.62 46.53 8.18
CA THR A 1078 -50.62 45.51 8.60
C THR A 1078 -49.88 45.88 9.89
N PRO A 1079 -49.41 47.13 10.11
CA PRO A 1079 -48.82 47.53 11.39
C PRO A 1079 -49.81 47.51 12.55
N LEU A 1080 -51.10 47.70 12.25
CA LEU A 1080 -52.17 47.67 13.25
C LEU A 1080 -52.55 46.24 13.59
N SER A 1081 -52.71 45.35 12.61
CA SER A 1081 -53.07 43.94 12.80
C SER A 1081 -51.98 43.18 13.56
N THR A 1082 -50.71 43.52 13.36
CA THR A 1082 -49.55 42.93 14.06
C THR A 1082 -49.19 43.63 15.37
N SER A 1083 -49.80 44.78 15.67
CA SER A 1083 -49.55 45.52 16.91
C SER A 1083 -50.00 44.69 18.13
N ARG A 1084 -49.09 44.51 19.10
CA ARG A 1084 -49.40 43.89 20.40
C ARG A 1084 -50.64 44.52 21.04
N SER A 1085 -50.83 45.83 20.90
CA SER A 1085 -51.99 46.54 21.44
C SER A 1085 -53.29 46.07 20.79
N TRP A 1086 -53.31 45.87 19.47
CA TRP A 1086 -54.49 45.40 18.74
C TRP A 1086 -54.76 43.92 18.98
N ILE A 1087 -53.71 43.09 19.03
CA ILE A 1087 -53.81 41.67 19.41
C ILE A 1087 -54.34 41.54 20.85
N THR A 1088 -53.90 42.42 21.77
CA THR A 1088 -54.41 42.48 23.14
C THR A 1088 -55.88 42.93 23.17
N VAL A 1089 -56.30 43.85 22.31
CA VAL A 1089 -57.70 44.28 22.20
C VAL A 1089 -58.58 43.19 21.58
N LEU A 1090 -58.12 42.48 20.55
CA LEU A 1090 -58.82 41.34 19.93
C LEU A 1090 -58.93 40.15 20.88
N SER A 1091 -57.87 39.82 21.61
CA SER A 1091 -57.90 38.78 22.64
C SER A 1091 -58.76 39.19 23.84
N ALA A 1092 -58.73 40.46 24.26
CA ALA A 1092 -59.62 40.97 25.30
C ALA A 1092 -61.09 41.04 24.86
N SER A 1093 -61.37 41.33 23.58
CA SER A 1093 -62.74 41.32 23.04
C SER A 1093 -63.26 39.90 22.83
N GLN A 1094 -62.42 38.95 22.40
CA GLN A 1094 -62.73 37.52 22.39
C GLN A 1094 -62.92 36.98 23.81
N GLU A 1095 -62.09 37.34 24.79
CA GLU A 1095 -62.30 36.97 26.19
C GLU A 1095 -63.57 37.61 26.76
N SER A 1096 -63.89 38.86 26.39
CA SER A 1096 -65.11 39.54 26.80
C SER A 1096 -66.35 38.88 26.18
N LEU A 1097 -66.32 38.54 24.90
CA LEU A 1097 -67.38 37.79 24.20
C LEU A 1097 -67.51 36.38 24.74
N THR A 1098 -66.41 35.71 25.07
CA THR A 1098 -66.44 34.38 25.68
C THR A 1098 -66.97 34.45 27.12
N ARG A 1099 -66.62 35.48 27.90
CA ARG A 1099 -67.19 35.74 29.23
C ARG A 1099 -68.65 36.16 29.17
N GLU A 1100 -69.08 36.93 28.17
CA GLU A 1100 -70.48 37.29 27.92
C GLU A 1100 -71.28 36.07 27.45
N PHE A 1101 -70.72 35.24 26.57
CA PHE A 1101 -71.33 33.99 26.10
C PHE A 1101 -71.40 32.95 27.22
N ILE A 1102 -70.37 32.84 28.07
CA ILE A 1102 -70.39 32.03 29.30
C ILE A 1102 -71.41 32.62 30.29
N LYS A 1103 -71.49 33.94 30.47
CA LYS A 1103 -72.54 34.58 31.29
C LYS A 1103 -73.94 34.35 30.72
N TYR A 1104 -74.10 34.35 29.40
CA TYR A 1104 -75.35 34.10 28.69
C TYR A 1104 -75.75 32.63 28.78
N GLN A 1105 -74.80 31.70 28.65
CA GLN A 1105 -74.98 30.27 28.90
C GLN A 1105 -75.30 29.98 30.37
N ILE A 1106 -74.67 30.68 31.31
CA ILE A 1106 -74.98 30.61 32.75
C ILE A 1106 -76.38 31.20 33.02
N LYS A 1107 -76.77 32.30 32.36
CA LYS A 1107 -78.13 32.87 32.43
C LYS A 1107 -79.18 31.91 31.83
N LEU A 1108 -78.87 31.25 30.72
CA LEU A 1108 -79.72 30.24 30.09
C LEU A 1108 -79.84 28.97 30.93
N LYS A 1109 -78.77 28.54 31.62
CA LYS A 1109 -78.82 27.45 32.60
C LYS A 1109 -79.60 27.83 33.86
N ASN A 1110 -79.45 29.06 34.36
CA ASN A 1110 -80.15 29.53 35.55
C ASN A 1110 -81.63 29.87 35.30
N ASN A 1111 -82.05 30.07 34.04
CA ASN A 1111 -83.45 30.26 33.65
C ASN A 1111 -84.16 28.96 33.22
N LYS A 1112 -83.52 27.78 33.41
CA LYS A 1112 -84.17 26.47 33.29
C LYS A 1112 -84.14 25.70 34.62
N ILE A 1113 -84.73 26.31 35.66
CA ILE A 1113 -85.30 25.58 36.81
C ILE A 1113 -86.65 26.24 37.14
N TYR A 1114 -87.64 25.92 36.32
CA TYR A 1114 -89.05 25.71 36.69
C TYR A 1114 -89.68 24.94 35.53
N PHE A 1115 -89.25 23.67 35.40
CA PHE A 1115 -90.06 22.47 35.13
C PHE A 1115 -89.12 21.27 35.08
#